data_AF-A0A2D6A446-F1
#
_entry.id   AF-A0A2D6A446-F1
#
_cell.length_a   1.000
_cell.length_b   1.000
_cell.length_c   1.000
_cell.angle_alpha   90.00
_cell.angle_beta   90.00
_cell.angle_gamma   90.00
#
_symmetry.space_group_name_H-M   'P 1'
#
loop_
_entity.id
_entity.type
_entity.pdbx_description
1 polymer ?
#
loop_
_entity_poly.entity_id
_entity_poly.type
_entity_poly.pdbx_seq_one_letter_code
_entity_poly.pdbx_strand_id
1 'polypeptide(L)'
;MRRTVTLLLLLASFASAQRADSDWIELARAKLAAGDTDAARDAIRKALERDEFSLLAIELEAKIAKQAGDNDSAVWALHRLIDVASASGREGAALARSAADTLAVLDTEATTWRQLKKRYLREVLAIAAEHEKKKRMHSALALFAHARAIDPHDPRPSEGVRRVRRTGSADVAVADVYAGGDPTFGKSEEWIEKNDKAHIDWKNAWTFETENYKYRTNAGYRVLMTSSIAMENVNRFYRRFFQFKMKGEKIPKIEIRIFKNRDEYLTLGRNPVEWSGGHFIGDAVETFVGGVTGKESIRRMYGTLFHEAAHHFVSMTSPRCPGWLNEAFASFFEGCEILSNGSVRWNRVPNHRLFPLATRMDRGWMTSPSDGIQADGTGNPERAPTFRMVVEGRYRWGPPWYAPTWGLVYFLHNYRDAEGRPIYRNALQEYYRSFKGRRPRDAVGHFTETVLLAKTSPVKTVDELNDLWKKWILELRDYQQGKIEKSAKLLASADALLKRKLDSDALELLEDAYLAEPANPEVLWRLARLCEAMKRNDRASALYHDLAGELEQRGQSETDPRYATALKKAHDLDPLVQRYERLKKQTSVEGLALARSYLDRQLPTMALAICKRMSAQFSMPEALDLYRQIARATGKTLARWKLVYNERDLRGWSDDGNKSYQAYGREIRARVRTDSSQPKVDGGFTTRALTCDVTFEGDFSLESEMWLEEGKSRLCGLTFGRKDTSNFIALLLHPKGFLDLAHNRGGVWQVLDHRQAALTKGWHKLRVDVAGKNVDFYLDGLWIRTYVFPNDAVARGGFGLITGVGEASYREVRLLARDPHDPSARIERELAMAKIAKNPALRARNTFTGFPPPPLTNAVWASGRAFDPRTPGRVTALLFWSLDQERQLPTLAYAGELARRWKAVGLRVALVASKQVHVRGLPGHLRRLKADDVIALSDRKGSIFRAFGIYRDGFGLPRALLVDIDGTVAFEGDLGLKLGEGWKPGTTTYLDDPLEKLVKTRHLAELKKLTPNLARGKAELRANRLGPAVALLRPLAELAVAAAPAVKEARATLKALRKSLEPRVAAALTTARDYPLRVESMLAAIVTAFAKDKVARLATVKLQALRKQRHFRLATAACKHLTKAKTLIDQGRSRVAAKKLIDKALRASPCAEIRERAMELRGM
;
A
#
# COMPACT_ATOMS: atom_id res chain seq x y z
N MET A 1 29.59 10.47 51.90
CA MET A 1 30.04 9.69 50.73
C MET A 1 28.91 9.05 49.91
N ARG A 2 28.05 8.17 50.45
CA ARG A 2 26.96 7.54 49.65
C ARG A 2 25.96 8.54 49.05
N ARG A 3 25.56 9.60 49.77
CA ARG A 3 24.70 10.68 49.21
C ARG A 3 25.38 11.51 48.12
N THR A 4 26.71 11.68 48.18
CA THR A 4 27.51 12.42 47.20
C THR A 4 27.70 11.61 45.91
N VAL A 5 27.88 10.29 46.02
CA VAL A 5 27.99 9.36 44.88
C VAL A 5 26.64 9.18 44.17
N THR A 6 25.53 9.13 44.91
CA THR A 6 24.18 9.10 44.30
C THR A 6 23.84 10.41 43.58
N LEU A 7 24.25 11.57 44.11
CA LEU A 7 24.05 12.87 43.45
C LEU A 7 24.94 13.03 42.21
N LEU A 8 26.17 12.52 42.22
CA LEU A 8 27.08 12.48 41.06
C LEU A 8 26.60 11.50 39.96
N LEU A 9 26.01 10.37 40.33
CA LEU A 9 25.40 9.43 39.37
C LEU A 9 24.08 9.95 38.79
N LEU A 10 23.28 10.70 39.56
CA LEU A 10 22.09 11.39 39.07
C LEU A 10 22.43 12.58 38.17
N LEU A 11 23.46 13.36 38.51
CA LEU A 11 23.97 14.45 37.66
C LEU A 11 24.64 13.93 36.38
N ALA A 12 25.34 12.79 36.43
CA ALA A 12 25.87 12.12 35.23
C ALA A 12 24.75 11.55 34.32
N SER A 13 23.64 11.13 34.90
CA SER A 13 22.47 10.62 34.16
C SER A 13 21.68 11.74 33.49
N PHE A 14 21.53 12.91 34.15
CA PHE A 14 20.95 14.12 33.56
C PHE A 14 21.86 14.76 32.51
N ALA A 15 23.18 14.77 32.71
CA ALA A 15 24.15 15.28 31.72
C ALA A 15 24.28 14.39 30.47
N SER A 16 23.96 13.09 30.56
CA SER A 16 24.00 12.18 29.40
C SER A 16 22.93 12.48 28.34
N ALA A 17 21.85 13.16 28.74
CA ALA A 17 20.76 13.53 27.84
C ALA A 17 21.16 14.56 26.77
N GLN A 18 22.22 15.34 27.04
CA GLN A 18 22.83 16.31 26.13
C GLN A 18 24.06 15.78 25.37
N ARG A 19 24.52 14.53 25.58
CA ARG A 19 25.87 14.08 25.16
C ARG A 19 26.03 13.58 23.70
N ALA A 20 25.00 13.13 23.01
CA ALA A 20 25.17 12.42 21.74
C ALA A 20 25.13 13.33 20.49
N ASP A 21 24.27 14.34 20.50
CA ASP A 21 24.27 15.45 19.54
C ASP A 21 25.42 16.44 19.85
N SER A 22 25.77 16.63 21.13
CA SER A 22 26.92 17.47 21.51
C SER A 22 28.23 17.00 20.90
N ASP A 23 28.49 15.69 20.82
CA ASP A 23 29.72 15.18 20.20
C ASP A 23 29.87 15.64 18.74
N TRP A 24 28.78 15.62 17.98
CA TRP A 24 28.76 16.04 16.58
C TRP A 24 28.81 17.56 16.43
N ILE A 25 28.19 18.31 17.36
CA ILE A 25 28.28 19.77 17.41
C ILE A 25 29.71 20.21 17.74
N GLU A 26 30.36 19.58 18.72
CA GLU A 26 31.75 19.87 19.08
C GLU A 26 32.72 19.45 17.97
N LEU A 27 32.50 18.29 17.32
CA LEU A 27 33.27 17.92 16.13
C LEU A 27 33.10 18.96 15.03
N ALA A 28 31.88 19.44 14.79
CA ALA A 28 31.64 20.49 13.79
C ALA A 28 32.36 21.79 14.13
N ARG A 29 32.35 22.21 15.41
CA ARG A 29 33.11 23.38 15.87
C ARG A 29 34.61 23.21 15.66
N ALA A 30 35.16 22.05 16.01
CA ALA A 30 36.56 21.73 15.82
C ALA A 30 36.96 21.73 14.33
N LYS A 31 36.15 21.12 13.47
CA LYS A 31 36.36 21.12 12.01
C LYS A 31 36.25 22.51 11.41
N LEU A 32 35.29 23.30 11.86
CA LEU A 32 35.12 24.69 11.43
C LEU A 32 36.30 25.56 11.85
N ALA A 33 36.78 25.41 13.09
CA ALA A 33 37.96 26.11 13.59
C ALA A 33 39.25 25.70 12.82
N ALA A 34 39.30 24.47 12.32
CA ALA A 34 40.36 23.97 11.44
C ALA A 34 40.20 24.38 9.96
N GLY A 35 39.16 25.14 9.60
CA GLY A 35 38.86 25.56 8.23
C GLY A 35 38.24 24.48 7.33
N ASP A 36 37.95 23.29 7.86
CA ASP A 36 37.35 22.16 7.14
C ASP A 36 35.82 22.28 7.15
N THR A 37 35.30 23.17 6.30
CA THR A 37 33.86 23.50 6.23
C THR A 37 32.99 22.34 5.79
N ASP A 38 33.49 21.44 4.94
CA ASP A 38 32.74 20.26 4.47
C ASP A 38 32.60 19.21 5.58
N ALA A 39 33.67 18.89 6.31
CA ALA A 39 33.56 17.99 7.45
C ALA A 39 32.70 18.58 8.58
N ALA A 40 32.77 19.90 8.79
CA ALA A 40 31.89 20.59 9.74
C ALA A 40 30.41 20.47 9.34
N ARG A 41 30.11 20.64 8.04
CA ARG A 41 28.75 20.49 7.49
C ARG A 41 28.23 19.07 7.63
N ASP A 42 29.06 18.05 7.38
CA ASP A 42 28.68 16.65 7.55
C ASP A 42 28.42 16.30 9.03
N ALA A 43 29.25 16.81 9.94
CA ALA A 43 29.05 16.65 11.38
C ALA A 43 27.74 17.31 11.84
N ILE A 44 27.41 18.51 11.35
CA ILE A 44 26.13 19.15 11.67
C ILE A 44 24.93 18.41 11.07
N ARG A 45 25.07 17.83 9.88
CA ARG A 45 24.03 16.96 9.32
C ARG A 45 23.76 15.79 10.28
N LYS A 46 24.80 15.17 10.84
CA LYS A 46 24.68 14.09 11.84
C LYS A 46 24.07 14.52 13.17
N ALA A 47 24.33 15.75 13.62
CA ALA A 47 23.66 16.32 14.77
C ALA A 47 22.15 16.51 14.50
N LEU A 48 21.81 17.08 13.34
CA LEU A 48 20.41 17.35 12.95
C LEU A 48 19.63 16.09 12.57
N GLU A 49 20.29 14.98 12.22
CA GLU A 49 19.65 13.66 12.11
C GLU A 49 19.16 13.15 13.48
N ARG A 50 19.86 13.49 14.57
CA ARG A 50 19.53 13.06 15.95
C ARG A 50 18.51 13.98 16.61
N ASP A 51 18.71 15.28 16.45
CA ASP A 51 17.77 16.30 16.87
C ASP A 51 17.65 17.39 15.79
N GLU A 52 16.60 17.27 14.98
CA GLU A 52 16.31 18.23 13.92
C GLU A 52 15.95 19.64 14.45
N PHE A 53 15.68 19.75 15.76
CA PHE A 53 15.31 20.96 16.47
C PHE A 53 16.44 21.52 17.35
N SER A 54 17.64 20.96 17.28
CA SER A 54 18.77 21.44 18.05
C SER A 54 19.12 22.88 17.64
N LEU A 55 18.78 23.85 18.49
CA LEU A 55 19.01 25.27 18.25
C LEU A 55 20.50 25.55 17.94
N LEU A 56 21.40 24.90 18.67
CA LEU A 56 22.85 25.03 18.49
C LEU A 56 23.31 24.45 17.15
N ALA A 57 22.79 23.30 16.73
CA ALA A 57 23.16 22.70 15.46
C ALA A 57 22.65 23.53 14.27
N ILE A 58 21.43 24.09 14.35
CA ILE A 58 20.89 24.96 13.29
C ILE A 58 21.64 26.30 13.24
N GLU A 59 21.96 26.90 14.38
CA GLU A 59 22.76 28.13 14.43
C GLU A 59 24.15 27.91 13.81
N LEU A 60 24.80 26.78 14.14
CA LEU A 60 26.09 26.44 13.57
C LEU A 60 26.00 26.07 12.08
N GLU A 61 24.89 25.45 11.63
CA GLU A 61 24.59 25.26 10.20
C GLU A 61 24.61 26.59 9.43
N ALA A 62 23.95 27.62 9.98
CA ALA A 62 23.94 28.96 9.38
C ALA A 62 25.33 29.61 9.37
N LYS A 63 26.12 29.45 10.44
CA LYS A 63 27.49 29.98 10.53
C LYS A 63 28.43 29.32 9.53
N ILE A 64 28.41 27.98 9.44
CA ILE A 64 29.22 27.22 8.48
C ILE A 64 28.88 27.64 7.05
N ALA A 65 27.58 27.73 6.72
CA ALA A 65 27.14 28.16 5.40
C ALA A 65 27.63 29.57 5.05
N LYS A 66 27.54 30.53 5.99
CA LYS A 66 28.05 31.89 5.79
C LYS A 66 29.57 31.94 5.57
N GLN A 67 30.34 31.16 6.36
CA GLN A 67 31.80 31.09 6.19
C GLN A 67 32.21 30.42 4.86
N ALA A 68 31.42 29.47 4.37
CA ALA A 68 31.61 28.83 3.07
C ALA A 68 31.11 29.68 1.88
N GLY A 69 30.57 30.89 2.12
CA GLY A 69 29.98 31.74 1.08
C GLY A 69 28.65 31.22 0.50
N ASP A 70 28.02 30.24 1.15
CA ASP A 70 26.75 29.62 0.72
C ASP A 70 25.55 30.35 1.36
N ASN A 71 25.25 31.54 0.81
CA ASN A 71 24.16 32.40 1.30
C ASN A 71 22.80 31.70 1.28
N ASP A 72 22.54 30.83 0.31
CA ASP A 72 21.26 30.10 0.20
C ASP A 72 21.04 29.15 1.39
N SER A 73 22.05 28.36 1.75
CA SER A 73 21.97 27.49 2.93
C SER A 73 21.91 28.29 4.24
N ALA A 74 22.62 29.43 4.31
CA ALA A 74 22.62 30.30 5.49
C ALA A 74 21.23 30.90 5.75
N VAL A 75 20.61 31.47 4.72
CA VAL A 75 19.25 32.04 4.78
C VAL A 75 18.24 30.97 5.19
N TRP A 76 18.30 29.78 4.58
CA TRP A 76 17.43 28.67 4.93
C TRP A 76 17.58 28.24 6.40
N ALA A 77 18.81 28.07 6.88
CA ALA A 77 19.09 27.69 8.26
C ALA A 77 18.60 28.75 9.26
N LEU A 78 18.77 30.04 8.97
CA LEU A 78 18.28 31.13 9.83
C LEU A 78 16.75 31.17 9.90
N HIS A 79 16.04 30.97 8.78
CA HIS A 79 14.58 30.84 8.82
C HIS A 79 14.12 29.69 9.71
N ARG A 80 14.79 28.52 9.61
CA ARG A 80 14.52 27.37 10.48
C ARG A 80 14.82 27.67 11.94
N LEU A 81 15.96 28.33 12.22
CA LEU A 81 16.35 28.70 13.58
C LEU A 81 15.30 29.58 14.23
N ILE A 82 14.75 30.56 13.50
CA ILE A 82 13.73 31.45 14.03
C ILE A 82 12.42 30.69 14.30
N ASP A 83 12.00 29.81 13.39
CA ASP A 83 10.80 28.99 13.58
C ASP A 83 10.93 28.10 14.84
N VAL A 84 12.06 27.40 15.01
CA VAL A 84 12.30 26.52 16.17
C VAL A 84 12.48 27.34 17.45
N ALA A 85 13.27 28.40 17.43
CA ALA A 85 13.53 29.25 18.61
C ALA A 85 12.26 29.98 19.08
N SER A 86 11.39 30.41 18.17
CA SER A 86 10.10 31.03 18.54
C SER A 86 9.17 30.03 19.25
N ALA A 87 9.29 28.74 18.94
CA ALA A 87 8.50 27.67 19.56
C ALA A 87 8.98 27.32 20.97
N SER A 88 10.27 27.51 21.27
CA SER A 88 10.88 27.24 22.58
C SER A 88 10.54 28.28 23.67
N GLY A 89 9.58 29.18 23.43
CA GLY A 89 9.10 30.14 24.43
C GLY A 89 10.11 31.25 24.77
N ARG A 90 10.13 31.67 26.04
CA ARG A 90 10.94 32.83 26.48
C ARG A 90 12.44 32.63 26.28
N GLU A 91 12.94 31.39 26.45
CA GLU A 91 14.36 31.05 26.32
C GLU A 91 14.86 31.17 24.87
N GLY A 92 14.03 30.82 23.88
CA GLY A 92 14.37 30.94 22.46
C GLY A 92 14.14 32.35 21.87
N ALA A 93 13.41 33.24 22.56
CA ALA A 93 13.03 34.54 22.02
C ALA A 93 14.22 35.50 21.76
N ALA A 94 15.30 35.40 22.53
CA ALA A 94 16.51 36.17 22.30
C ALA A 94 17.27 35.67 21.05
N LEU A 95 17.41 34.34 20.92
CA LEU A 95 18.04 33.70 19.77
C LEU A 95 17.26 33.96 18.48
N ALA A 96 15.92 33.88 18.53
CA ALA A 96 15.05 34.20 17.41
C ALA A 96 15.22 35.66 16.92
N ARG A 97 15.44 36.61 17.85
CA ARG A 97 15.72 38.02 17.51
C ARG A 97 17.08 38.17 16.84
N SER A 98 18.14 37.65 17.45
CA SER A 98 19.50 37.67 16.87
C SER A 98 19.56 37.02 15.48
N ALA A 99 18.89 35.88 15.31
CA ALA A 99 18.79 35.22 14.02
C ALA A 99 18.00 36.05 12.98
N ALA A 100 16.95 36.76 13.41
CA ALA A 100 16.20 37.66 12.54
C ALA A 100 17.04 38.87 12.09
N ASP A 101 17.83 39.46 12.98
CA ASP A 101 18.72 40.58 12.65
C ASP A 101 19.79 40.13 11.64
N THR A 102 20.38 38.94 11.85
CA THR A 102 21.33 38.35 10.90
C THR A 102 20.68 38.07 9.54
N LEU A 103 19.47 37.53 9.55
CA LEU A 103 18.73 37.21 8.33
C LEU A 103 18.36 38.47 7.54
N ALA A 104 18.01 39.57 8.20
CA ALA A 104 17.66 40.83 7.54
C ALA A 104 18.82 41.43 6.70
N VAL A 105 20.07 41.11 7.06
CA VAL A 105 21.24 41.50 6.27
C VAL A 105 21.40 40.63 5.01
N LEU A 106 21.00 39.36 5.07
CA LEU A 106 21.20 38.38 3.99
C LEU A 106 19.99 38.28 3.04
N ASP A 107 18.80 38.64 3.51
CA ASP A 107 17.53 38.52 2.80
C ASP A 107 16.66 39.76 2.99
N THR A 108 16.51 40.56 1.94
CA THR A 108 15.68 41.77 1.92
C THR A 108 14.17 41.50 2.09
N GLU A 109 13.72 40.25 1.90
CA GLU A 109 12.32 39.84 2.10
C GLU A 109 12.15 38.89 3.30
N ALA A 110 13.12 38.86 4.22
CA ALA A 110 13.16 37.97 5.39
C ALA A 110 11.84 37.91 6.20
N THR A 111 11.08 38.99 6.23
CA THR A 111 9.83 39.09 6.99
C THR A 111 8.59 38.66 6.19
N THR A 112 8.63 38.73 4.86
CA THR A 112 7.50 38.51 3.96
C THR A 112 6.94 37.10 4.13
N TRP A 113 7.81 36.08 4.11
CA TRP A 113 7.42 34.69 4.33
C TRP A 113 6.73 34.49 5.69
N ARG A 114 7.31 35.06 6.76
CA ARG A 114 6.78 34.92 8.13
C ARG A 114 5.42 35.58 8.28
N GLN A 115 5.23 36.76 7.69
CA GLN A 115 3.97 37.48 7.72
C GLN A 115 2.88 36.71 6.96
N LEU A 116 3.21 36.20 5.76
CA LEU A 116 2.32 35.36 4.97
C LEU A 116 1.87 34.12 5.75
N LYS A 117 2.82 33.38 6.33
CA LYS A 117 2.57 32.19 7.18
C LYS A 117 1.67 32.53 8.37
N LYS A 118 2.00 33.58 9.15
CA LYS A 118 1.24 33.98 10.35
C LYS A 118 -0.19 34.42 10.02
N ARG A 119 -0.39 35.18 8.94
CA ARG A 119 -1.72 35.63 8.51
C ARG A 119 -2.57 34.45 8.08
N TYR A 120 -2.03 33.56 7.25
CA TYR A 120 -2.75 32.37 6.79
C TYR A 120 -3.14 31.45 7.95
N LEU A 121 -2.20 31.15 8.85
CA LEU A 121 -2.45 30.28 10.00
C LEU A 121 -3.55 30.84 10.92
N ARG A 122 -3.58 32.15 11.16
CA ARG A 122 -4.62 32.81 11.94
C ARG A 122 -6.01 32.61 11.32
N GLU A 123 -6.15 32.85 10.02
CA GLU A 123 -7.42 32.72 9.32
C GLU A 123 -7.87 31.26 9.20
N VAL A 124 -6.95 30.32 8.92
CA VAL A 124 -7.27 28.87 8.88
C VAL A 124 -7.76 28.39 10.25
N LEU A 125 -7.08 28.78 11.34
CA LEU A 125 -7.50 28.42 12.70
C LEU A 125 -8.87 29.03 13.05
N ALA A 126 -9.17 30.24 12.56
CA ALA A 126 -10.48 30.86 12.74
C ALA A 126 -11.59 30.07 12.02
N ILE A 127 -11.35 29.64 10.78
CA ILE A 127 -12.30 28.81 10.02
C ILE A 127 -12.47 27.44 10.70
N ALA A 128 -11.39 26.80 11.16
CA ALA A 128 -11.44 25.52 11.87
C ALA A 128 -12.27 25.60 13.16
N ALA A 129 -12.06 26.66 13.96
CA ALA A 129 -12.86 26.90 15.16
C ALA A 129 -14.35 27.15 14.86
N GLU A 130 -14.67 27.77 13.72
CA GLU A 130 -16.05 27.97 13.27
C GLU A 130 -16.71 26.63 12.87
N HIS A 131 -15.98 25.73 12.20
CA HIS A 131 -16.47 24.37 11.94
C HIS A 131 -16.76 23.59 13.21
N GLU A 132 -15.88 23.65 14.22
CA GLU A 132 -16.14 23.03 15.52
C GLU A 132 -17.43 23.54 16.16
N LYS A 133 -17.64 24.87 16.16
CA LYS A 133 -18.89 25.49 16.67
C LYS A 133 -20.12 24.98 15.93
N LYS A 134 -20.01 24.71 14.62
CA LYS A 134 -21.06 24.12 13.78
C LYS A 134 -21.15 22.58 13.87
N LYS A 135 -20.39 21.94 14.77
CA LYS A 135 -20.28 20.48 14.95
C LYS A 135 -19.81 19.73 13.68
N ARG A 136 -19.04 20.40 12.82
CA ARG A 136 -18.47 19.85 11.59
C ARG A 136 -17.04 19.36 11.84
N MET A 137 -16.95 18.22 12.52
CA MET A 137 -15.70 17.69 13.07
C MET A 137 -14.71 17.21 12.00
N HIS A 138 -15.18 16.66 10.87
CA HIS A 138 -14.27 16.27 9.77
C HIS A 138 -13.64 17.49 9.12
N SER A 139 -14.45 18.50 8.79
CA SER A 139 -13.97 19.75 8.21
C SER A 139 -12.97 20.46 9.14
N ALA A 140 -13.29 20.53 10.44
CA ALA A 140 -12.38 21.10 11.45
C ALA A 140 -11.07 20.30 11.56
N LEU A 141 -11.15 18.96 11.59
CA LEU A 141 -9.98 18.09 11.67
C LEU A 141 -9.06 18.26 10.47
N ALA A 142 -9.62 18.35 9.26
CA ALA A 142 -8.87 18.59 8.03
C ALA A 142 -8.13 19.93 8.09
N LEU A 143 -8.79 21.00 8.55
CA LEU A 143 -8.17 22.32 8.67
C LEU A 143 -7.12 22.39 9.78
N PHE A 144 -7.31 21.71 10.92
CA PHE A 144 -6.26 21.64 11.94
C PHE A 144 -5.07 20.80 11.49
N ALA A 145 -5.30 19.69 10.77
CA ALA A 145 -4.23 18.90 10.19
C ALA A 145 -3.44 19.73 9.17
N HIS A 146 -4.13 20.50 8.33
CA HIS A 146 -3.54 21.46 7.39
C HIS A 146 -2.76 22.56 8.10
N ALA A 147 -3.34 23.19 9.12
CA ALA A 147 -2.69 24.18 9.99
C ALA A 147 -1.39 23.65 10.61
N ARG A 148 -1.42 22.40 11.09
CA ARG A 148 -0.26 21.70 11.65
C ARG A 148 0.81 21.41 10.59
N ALA A 149 0.43 21.14 9.34
CA ALA A 149 1.39 20.95 8.26
C ALA A 149 2.10 22.27 7.89
N ILE A 150 1.41 23.41 7.97
CA ILE A 150 1.98 24.74 7.69
C ILE A 150 2.97 25.15 8.77
N ASP A 151 2.60 24.94 10.03
CA ASP A 151 3.46 25.23 11.18
C ASP A 151 3.40 24.10 12.22
N PRO A 152 4.28 23.09 12.12
CA PRO A 152 4.34 21.98 13.07
C PRO A 152 4.64 22.41 14.50
N HIS A 153 5.20 23.61 14.67
CA HIS A 153 5.62 24.15 15.96
C HIS A 153 4.52 24.92 16.69
N ASP A 154 3.43 25.26 16.02
CA ASP A 154 2.29 25.90 16.68
C ASP A 154 1.52 24.85 17.50
N PRO A 155 1.34 25.02 18.82
CA PRO A 155 0.60 24.07 19.63
C PRO A 155 -0.91 24.05 19.32
N ARG A 156 -1.46 25.18 18.83
CA ARG A 156 -2.91 25.36 18.66
C ARG A 156 -3.54 24.38 17.66
N PRO A 157 -2.96 24.12 16.47
CA PRO A 157 -3.42 23.05 15.58
C PRO A 157 -3.45 21.67 16.24
N SER A 158 -2.38 21.28 16.95
CA SER A 158 -2.27 19.97 17.59
C SER A 158 -3.25 19.80 18.74
N GLU A 159 -3.52 20.86 19.50
CA GLU A 159 -4.59 20.93 20.49
C GLU A 159 -5.97 20.84 19.85
N GLY A 160 -6.19 21.50 18.71
CA GLY A 160 -7.42 21.40 17.91
C GLY A 160 -7.70 19.97 17.44
N VAL A 161 -6.71 19.29 16.85
CA VAL A 161 -6.81 17.88 16.47
C VAL A 161 -7.17 17.00 17.67
N ARG A 162 -6.47 17.17 18.81
CA ARG A 162 -6.74 16.41 20.04
C ARG A 162 -8.17 16.64 20.54
N ARG A 163 -8.62 17.89 20.55
CA ARG A 163 -9.97 18.26 20.98
C ARG A 163 -11.04 17.65 20.08
N VAL A 164 -10.93 17.81 18.76
CA VAL A 164 -11.89 17.24 17.79
C VAL A 164 -11.96 15.71 17.90
N ARG A 165 -10.81 15.04 18.02
CA ARG A 165 -10.76 13.57 18.21
C ARG A 165 -11.37 13.11 19.54
N ARG A 166 -11.42 13.98 20.56
CA ARG A 166 -11.98 13.69 21.88
C ARG A 166 -13.47 13.99 21.97
N THR A 167 -13.95 15.02 21.27
CA THR A 167 -15.35 15.48 21.36
C THR A 167 -16.21 15.09 20.15
N GLY A 168 -15.59 14.67 19.06
CA GLY A 168 -16.28 14.26 17.84
C GLY A 168 -16.87 12.85 17.87
N SER A 169 -17.50 12.45 16.77
CA SER A 169 -18.11 11.14 16.59
C SER A 169 -17.08 10.02 16.37
N ALA A 170 -17.51 8.75 16.40
CA ALA A 170 -16.64 7.58 16.32
C ALA A 170 -15.82 7.49 15.01
N ASP A 171 -16.27 8.15 13.95
CA ASP A 171 -15.64 8.21 12.63
C ASP A 171 -14.52 9.26 12.51
N VAL A 172 -14.40 10.22 13.46
CA VAL A 172 -13.21 11.09 13.59
C VAL A 172 -12.28 10.66 14.72
N ALA A 173 -12.77 9.81 15.64
CA ALA A 173 -12.00 9.33 16.77
C ALA A 173 -11.00 8.25 16.33
N VAL A 174 -9.83 8.25 16.97
CA VAL A 174 -8.74 7.30 16.68
C VAL A 174 -8.56 6.34 17.85
N ALA A 175 -8.01 5.16 17.58
CA ALA A 175 -7.70 4.21 18.64
C ALA A 175 -6.77 4.86 19.67
N ASP A 176 -7.17 4.81 20.94
CA ASP A 176 -6.43 5.41 22.03
C ASP A 176 -6.43 4.47 23.24
N VAL A 177 -5.26 3.92 23.54
CA VAL A 177 -5.05 3.03 24.69
C VAL A 177 -5.19 3.76 26.03
N TYR A 178 -5.29 5.08 26.04
CA TYR A 178 -5.57 5.86 27.25
C TYR A 178 -7.04 6.28 27.34
N ALA A 179 -7.88 5.75 26.45
CA ALA A 179 -9.32 5.95 26.44
C ALA A 179 -9.78 7.42 26.30
N GLY A 180 -8.98 8.27 25.64
CA GLY A 180 -9.38 9.62 25.24
C GLY A 180 -9.29 10.70 26.31
N GLY A 181 -9.00 10.33 27.56
CA GLY A 181 -8.83 11.25 28.67
C GLY A 181 -7.40 11.77 28.77
N ASP A 182 -7.20 12.79 29.61
CA ASP A 182 -5.90 12.97 30.23
C ASP A 182 -5.74 11.85 31.28
N PRO A 183 -4.92 10.81 31.02
CA PRO A 183 -4.81 9.68 31.94
C PRO A 183 -4.13 10.06 33.25
N THR A 184 -3.53 11.26 33.33
CA THR A 184 -2.95 11.78 34.56
C THR A 184 -3.94 12.62 35.36
N PHE A 185 -5.10 12.97 34.80
CA PHE A 185 -6.10 13.82 35.46
C PHE A 185 -5.47 15.10 36.07
N GLY A 186 -4.58 15.75 35.31
CA GLY A 186 -3.88 16.96 35.72
C GLY A 186 -2.74 16.74 36.72
N LYS A 187 -2.37 15.49 37.04
CA LYS A 187 -1.20 15.18 37.89
C LYS A 187 0.09 15.26 37.09
N SER A 188 1.15 15.78 37.72
CA SER A 188 2.49 15.83 37.12
C SER A 188 3.14 14.44 37.08
N GLU A 189 4.10 14.24 36.16
CA GLU A 189 4.85 12.98 36.08
C GLU A 189 5.60 12.66 37.38
N GLU A 190 6.20 13.67 38.02
CA GLU A 190 6.86 13.51 39.33
C GLU A 190 5.88 13.06 40.42
N TRP A 191 4.66 13.60 40.42
CA TRP A 191 3.63 13.16 41.35
C TRP A 191 3.26 11.71 41.07
N ILE A 192 3.05 11.34 39.80
CA ILE A 192 2.71 9.97 39.42
C ILE A 192 3.82 9.01 39.85
N GLU A 193 5.08 9.29 39.52
CA GLU A 193 6.21 8.42 39.86
C GLU A 193 6.36 8.26 41.38
N LYS A 194 6.22 9.36 42.14
CA LYS A 194 6.30 9.33 43.60
C LYS A 194 5.18 8.48 44.21
N ASN A 195 3.95 8.64 43.75
CA ASN A 195 2.81 7.92 44.32
C ASN A 195 2.78 6.47 43.83
N ASP A 196 3.15 6.18 42.59
CA ASP A 196 3.26 4.81 42.08
C ASP A 196 4.26 3.98 42.90
N LYS A 197 5.35 4.59 43.39
CA LYS A 197 6.27 3.94 44.34
C LYS A 197 5.60 3.63 45.69
N ALA A 198 4.72 4.49 46.19
CA ALA A 198 4.00 4.28 47.44
C ALA A 198 2.91 3.18 47.33
N HIS A 199 2.37 2.98 46.13
CA HIS A 199 1.31 2.03 45.82
C HIS A 199 1.81 0.75 45.11
N ILE A 200 3.13 0.51 45.08
CA ILE A 200 3.76 -0.63 44.36
C ILE A 200 3.46 -1.99 45.00
N ASP A 201 3.17 -1.99 46.31
CA ASP A 201 2.81 -3.18 47.08
C ASP A 201 1.30 -3.39 47.10
N TRP A 202 0.85 -4.63 46.87
CA TRP A 202 -0.57 -4.94 46.77
C TRP A 202 -1.41 -4.59 48.01
N LYS A 203 -0.77 -4.60 49.20
CA LYS A 203 -1.39 -4.16 50.47
C LYS A 203 -1.82 -2.69 50.43
N ASN A 204 -1.03 -1.87 49.75
CA ASN A 204 -1.25 -0.44 49.58
C ASN A 204 -1.75 -0.12 48.16
N ALA A 205 -2.26 -1.10 47.41
CA ALA A 205 -2.71 -0.89 46.04
C ALA A 205 -3.73 0.26 45.94
N TRP A 206 -3.68 0.99 44.82
CA TRP A 206 -4.69 1.98 44.51
C TRP A 206 -6.09 1.39 44.53
N THR A 207 -7.07 2.16 44.98
CA THR A 207 -8.50 1.84 44.86
C THR A 207 -9.25 2.99 44.22
N PHE A 208 -10.28 2.67 43.44
CA PHE A 208 -11.14 3.66 42.78
C PHE A 208 -12.51 3.06 42.48
N GLU A 209 -13.56 3.88 42.48
CA GLU A 209 -14.92 3.40 42.20
C GLU A 209 -15.57 4.25 41.10
N THR A 210 -16.26 3.57 40.20
CA THR A 210 -16.99 4.15 39.06
C THR A 210 -18.48 3.76 39.14
N GLU A 211 -19.27 4.13 38.13
CA GLU A 211 -20.70 3.83 38.12
C GLU A 211 -20.96 2.31 38.10
N ASN A 212 -20.21 1.54 37.33
CA ASN A 212 -20.44 0.11 37.12
C ASN A 212 -19.36 -0.80 37.73
N TYR A 213 -18.21 -0.26 38.18
CA TYR A 213 -17.08 -1.07 38.66
C TYR A 213 -16.36 -0.48 39.89
N LYS A 214 -15.73 -1.36 40.67
CA LYS A 214 -14.71 -1.02 41.68
C LYS A 214 -13.34 -1.44 41.16
N TYR A 215 -12.27 -0.74 41.49
CA TYR A 215 -10.92 -1.01 41.01
C TYR A 215 -9.96 -1.21 42.17
N ARG A 216 -9.00 -2.12 41.98
CA ARG A 216 -7.82 -2.26 42.81
C ARG A 216 -6.59 -2.58 41.97
N THR A 217 -5.52 -1.80 42.08
CA THR A 217 -4.31 -2.02 41.26
C THR A 217 -3.03 -1.47 41.90
N ASN A 218 -1.93 -2.20 41.76
CA ASN A 218 -0.57 -1.72 42.07
C ASN A 218 0.29 -1.55 40.80
N ALA A 219 -0.34 -1.57 39.64
CA ALA A 219 0.32 -1.41 38.35
C ALA A 219 0.53 0.07 37.95
N GLY A 220 0.20 0.99 38.84
CA GLY A 220 0.38 2.43 38.68
C GLY A 220 -0.91 3.20 38.38
N TYR A 221 -0.85 4.51 38.64
CA TYR A 221 -1.98 5.44 38.57
C TYR A 221 -2.55 5.53 37.16
N ARG A 222 -1.70 5.52 36.13
CA ARG A 222 -2.16 5.54 34.73
C ARG A 222 -2.99 4.30 34.40
N VAL A 223 -2.61 3.13 34.89
CA VAL A 223 -3.36 1.89 34.66
C VAL A 223 -4.72 1.97 35.35
N LEU A 224 -4.77 2.44 36.59
CA LEU A 224 -6.01 2.68 37.34
C LEU A 224 -6.99 3.56 36.54
N MET A 225 -6.54 4.74 36.14
CA MET A 225 -7.42 5.73 35.52
C MET A 225 -7.83 5.35 34.09
N THR A 226 -6.91 4.76 33.31
CA THR A 226 -7.22 4.38 31.93
C THR A 226 -8.13 3.17 31.88
N SER A 227 -7.92 2.17 32.75
CA SER A 227 -8.84 1.02 32.86
C SER A 227 -10.23 1.43 33.35
N SER A 228 -10.33 2.40 34.26
CA SER A 228 -11.63 2.85 34.76
C SER A 228 -12.48 3.52 33.68
N ILE A 229 -11.88 4.38 32.85
CA ILE A 229 -12.56 4.97 31.69
C ILE A 229 -12.91 3.89 30.66
N ALA A 230 -11.96 3.03 30.34
CA ALA A 230 -12.09 1.97 29.33
C ALA A 230 -13.27 1.05 29.58
N MET A 231 -13.37 0.53 30.80
CA MET A 231 -14.39 -0.44 31.19
C MET A 231 -15.79 0.16 31.22
N GLU A 232 -15.94 1.42 31.64
CA GLU A 232 -17.23 2.13 31.56
C GLU A 232 -17.70 2.29 30.11
N ASN A 233 -16.78 2.61 29.21
CA ASN A 233 -17.07 2.73 27.79
C ASN A 233 -17.48 1.38 27.17
N VAL A 234 -16.77 0.30 27.51
CA VAL A 234 -17.12 -1.06 27.03
C VAL A 234 -18.39 -1.58 27.71
N ASN A 235 -18.70 -1.20 28.94
CA ASN A 235 -19.96 -1.54 29.59
C ASN A 235 -21.19 -1.07 28.80
N ARG A 236 -21.15 0.17 28.29
CA ARG A 236 -22.19 0.69 27.40
C ARG A 236 -22.34 -0.17 26.15
N PHE A 237 -21.23 -0.72 25.64
CA PHE A 237 -21.27 -1.64 24.51
C PHE A 237 -21.83 -3.01 24.90
N TYR A 238 -21.44 -3.61 26.04
CA TYR A 238 -22.04 -4.85 26.54
C TYR A 238 -23.56 -4.74 26.62
N ARG A 239 -24.08 -3.65 27.20
CA ARG A 239 -25.54 -3.41 27.28
C ARG A 239 -26.21 -3.47 25.92
N ARG A 240 -25.58 -2.92 24.86
CA ARG A 240 -26.11 -2.97 23.48
C ARG A 240 -26.01 -4.36 22.87
N PHE A 241 -24.87 -5.02 23.02
CA PHE A 241 -24.62 -6.34 22.43
C PHE A 241 -25.52 -7.42 23.04
N PHE A 242 -25.62 -7.46 24.37
CA PHE A 242 -26.49 -8.39 25.11
C PHE A 242 -27.96 -7.94 25.16
N GLN A 243 -28.26 -6.73 24.64
CA GLN A 243 -29.59 -6.09 24.70
C GLN A 243 -30.17 -6.10 26.12
N PHE A 244 -29.35 -5.74 27.10
CA PHE A 244 -29.67 -5.80 28.52
C PHE A 244 -29.46 -4.42 29.14
N LYS A 245 -30.49 -3.88 29.79
CA LYS A 245 -30.43 -2.61 30.53
C LYS A 245 -29.80 -1.47 29.69
N MET A 246 -30.30 -1.32 28.46
CA MET A 246 -29.76 -0.38 27.46
C MET A 246 -29.96 1.09 27.84
N LYS A 247 -30.83 1.41 28.81
CA LYS A 247 -31.08 2.78 29.28
C LYS A 247 -30.15 3.20 30.42
N GLY A 248 -29.15 2.39 30.76
CA GLY A 248 -28.20 2.69 31.83
C GLY A 248 -28.70 2.32 33.22
N GLU A 249 -29.68 1.43 33.32
CA GLU A 249 -30.18 0.97 34.62
C GLU A 249 -29.05 0.27 35.43
N LYS A 250 -29.11 0.34 36.76
CA LYS A 250 -28.09 -0.23 37.65
C LYS A 250 -27.94 -1.75 37.44
N ILE A 251 -26.68 -2.20 37.45
CA ILE A 251 -26.27 -3.62 37.49
C ILE A 251 -25.37 -3.84 38.71
N PRO A 252 -25.23 -5.07 39.24
CA PRO A 252 -24.27 -5.36 40.30
C PRO A 252 -22.86 -4.92 39.91
N LYS A 253 -22.14 -4.23 40.80
CA LYS A 253 -20.75 -3.84 40.55
C LYS A 253 -19.84 -5.03 40.85
N ILE A 254 -18.89 -5.28 39.97
CA ILE A 254 -17.79 -6.22 40.20
C ILE A 254 -16.49 -5.46 40.49
N GLU A 255 -15.56 -6.11 41.17
CA GLU A 255 -14.21 -5.58 41.40
C GLU A 255 -13.28 -5.91 40.23
N ILE A 256 -12.49 -4.94 39.76
CA ILE A 256 -11.47 -5.08 38.72
C ILE A 256 -10.11 -5.02 39.42
N ARG A 257 -9.43 -6.17 39.53
CA ARG A 257 -8.14 -6.33 40.18
C ARG A 257 -7.04 -6.46 39.13
N ILE A 258 -6.14 -5.49 39.07
CA ILE A 258 -5.06 -5.43 38.07
C ILE A 258 -3.71 -5.46 38.77
N PHE A 259 -3.00 -6.57 38.67
CA PHE A 259 -1.65 -6.76 39.23
C PHE A 259 -0.57 -6.17 38.33
N LYS A 260 0.57 -5.76 38.90
CA LYS A 260 1.67 -5.14 38.14
C LYS A 260 2.39 -6.11 37.20
N ASN A 261 2.33 -7.41 37.49
CA ASN A 261 2.93 -8.46 36.67
C ASN A 261 2.23 -9.82 36.88
N ARG A 262 2.63 -10.82 36.07
CA ARG A 262 2.06 -12.17 36.11
C ARG A 262 2.36 -12.88 37.44
N ASP A 263 3.55 -12.73 37.99
CA ASP A 263 3.95 -13.43 39.22
C ASP A 263 3.07 -13.01 40.40
N GLU A 264 2.76 -11.72 40.52
CA GLU A 264 1.81 -11.23 41.51
C GLU A 264 0.38 -11.69 41.26
N TYR A 265 -0.06 -11.78 40.01
CA TYR A 265 -1.36 -12.37 39.71
C TYR A 265 -1.45 -13.82 40.20
N LEU A 266 -0.42 -14.63 39.93
CA LEU A 266 -0.39 -16.04 40.34
C LEU A 266 -0.27 -16.23 41.86
N THR A 267 0.34 -15.28 42.57
CA THR A 267 0.59 -15.40 44.02
C THR A 267 -0.45 -14.69 44.88
N LEU A 268 -1.04 -13.58 44.40
CA LEU A 268 -1.94 -12.70 45.16
C LEU A 268 -3.38 -12.68 44.60
N GLY A 269 -3.62 -13.31 43.46
CA GLY A 269 -4.96 -13.59 42.94
C GLY A 269 -5.77 -14.46 43.90
N ARG A 270 -7.09 -14.25 43.97
CA ARG A 270 -7.99 -15.10 44.77
C ARG A 270 -8.12 -16.49 44.17
N ASN A 271 -8.15 -16.60 42.85
CA ASN A 271 -8.23 -17.88 42.14
C ASN A 271 -7.51 -17.80 40.78
N PRO A 272 -6.17 -17.67 40.79
CA PRO A 272 -5.42 -17.46 39.56
C PRO A 272 -5.38 -18.73 38.70
N VAL A 273 -5.50 -18.54 37.39
CA VAL A 273 -5.43 -19.62 36.41
C VAL A 273 -4.10 -19.52 35.68
N GLU A 274 -3.22 -20.50 35.88
CA GLU A 274 -1.82 -20.42 35.43
C GLU A 274 -1.68 -20.18 33.92
N TRP A 275 -2.50 -20.83 33.10
CA TRP A 275 -2.46 -20.71 31.65
C TRP A 275 -3.22 -19.49 31.11
N SER A 276 -3.93 -18.73 31.95
CA SER A 276 -4.74 -17.59 31.52
C SER A 276 -4.06 -16.23 31.75
N GLY A 277 -4.45 -15.23 30.95
CA GLY A 277 -4.08 -13.83 31.17
C GLY A 277 -4.92 -13.13 32.24
N GLY A 278 -6.03 -13.74 32.66
CA GLY A 278 -6.94 -13.23 33.66
C GLY A 278 -8.09 -14.20 33.93
N HIS A 279 -8.94 -13.88 34.90
CA HIS A 279 -10.09 -14.71 35.23
C HIS A 279 -11.22 -13.91 35.89
N PHE A 280 -12.45 -14.13 35.44
CA PHE A 280 -13.66 -13.72 36.14
C PHE A 280 -14.05 -14.76 37.20
N ILE A 281 -14.01 -14.35 38.47
CA ILE A 281 -14.27 -15.22 39.64
C ILE A 281 -15.71 -15.08 40.19
N GLY A 282 -16.59 -14.39 39.46
CA GLY A 282 -18.00 -14.19 39.83
C GLY A 282 -18.30 -12.79 40.37
N ASP A 283 -17.54 -12.30 41.34
CA ASP A 283 -17.67 -10.96 41.92
C ASP A 283 -16.52 -10.02 41.53
N ALA A 284 -15.47 -10.55 40.89
CA ALA A 284 -14.32 -9.80 40.42
C ALA A 284 -13.74 -10.32 39.10
N VAL A 285 -13.04 -9.45 38.38
CA VAL A 285 -12.11 -9.79 37.30
C VAL A 285 -10.69 -9.60 37.82
N GLU A 286 -9.86 -10.63 37.73
CA GLU A 286 -8.46 -10.59 38.10
C GLU A 286 -7.58 -10.69 36.85
N THR A 287 -6.66 -9.75 36.65
CA THR A 287 -5.70 -9.77 35.54
C THR A 287 -4.42 -9.01 35.91
N PHE A 288 -3.47 -8.95 35.00
CA PHE A 288 -2.23 -8.19 35.17
C PHE A 288 -1.93 -7.33 33.96
N VAL A 289 -1.05 -6.35 34.14
CA VAL A 289 -0.47 -5.62 33.02
C VAL A 289 0.50 -6.54 32.27
N GLY A 290 0.00 -7.16 31.20
CA GLY A 290 0.78 -8.06 30.35
C GLY A 290 1.31 -7.33 29.11
N GLY A 291 2.51 -7.68 28.62
CA GLY A 291 3.18 -7.00 27.50
C GLY A 291 4.57 -6.53 27.90
N VAL A 292 5.44 -6.17 26.94
CA VAL A 292 6.85 -5.87 27.24
C VAL A 292 7.00 -4.53 27.97
N THR A 293 6.53 -3.42 27.36
CA THR A 293 6.51 -2.08 27.97
C THR A 293 5.44 -1.17 27.32
N GLY A 294 5.11 -0.05 27.98
CA GLY A 294 4.40 1.08 27.36
C GLY A 294 2.94 0.80 26.95
N LYS A 295 2.55 1.32 25.77
CA LYS A 295 1.18 1.25 25.25
C LYS A 295 0.71 -0.17 24.93
N GLU A 296 1.64 -1.04 24.53
CA GLU A 296 1.35 -2.43 24.21
C GLU A 296 0.87 -3.19 25.45
N SER A 297 1.47 -2.90 26.62
CA SER A 297 1.09 -3.56 27.85
C SER A 297 -0.36 -3.25 28.28
N ILE A 298 -0.78 -2.01 28.08
CA ILE A 298 -2.16 -1.58 28.35
C ILE A 298 -3.13 -2.19 27.34
N ARG A 299 -2.75 -2.24 26.05
CA ARG A 299 -3.60 -2.83 24.99
C ARG A 299 -3.86 -4.31 25.24
N ARG A 300 -2.84 -5.09 25.61
CA ARG A 300 -2.99 -6.51 25.90
C ARG A 300 -3.84 -6.75 27.15
N MET A 301 -3.62 -5.94 28.20
CA MET A 301 -4.47 -5.94 29.40
C MET A 301 -5.95 -5.70 29.03
N TYR A 302 -6.25 -4.74 28.14
CA TYR A 302 -7.62 -4.50 27.69
C TYR A 302 -8.26 -5.68 26.98
N GLY A 303 -7.51 -6.40 26.12
CA GLY A 303 -8.03 -7.62 25.49
C GLY A 303 -8.53 -8.63 26.53
N THR A 304 -7.74 -8.86 27.59
CA THR A 304 -8.14 -9.71 28.71
C THR A 304 -9.29 -9.12 29.52
N LEU A 305 -9.21 -7.85 29.92
CA LEU A 305 -10.26 -7.20 30.72
C LEU A 305 -11.62 -7.24 30.01
N PHE A 306 -11.64 -7.01 28.70
CA PHE A 306 -12.88 -7.05 27.94
C PHE A 306 -13.41 -8.48 27.78
N HIS A 307 -12.53 -9.45 27.61
CA HIS A 307 -12.92 -10.86 27.64
C HIS A 307 -13.57 -11.22 28.99
N GLU A 308 -12.86 -11.01 30.09
CA GLU A 308 -13.30 -11.44 31.42
C GLU A 308 -14.55 -10.70 31.89
N ALA A 309 -14.66 -9.39 31.62
CA ALA A 309 -15.82 -8.62 32.02
C ALA A 309 -17.09 -8.95 31.22
N ALA A 310 -16.96 -9.54 30.03
CA ALA A 310 -18.12 -10.04 29.29
C ALA A 310 -18.78 -11.23 30.01
N HIS A 311 -18.03 -12.06 30.74
CA HIS A 311 -18.59 -13.16 31.53
C HIS A 311 -19.58 -12.68 32.60
N HIS A 312 -19.39 -11.48 33.16
CA HIS A 312 -20.35 -10.87 34.07
C HIS A 312 -21.71 -10.60 33.38
N PHE A 313 -21.70 -10.14 32.13
CA PHE A 313 -22.95 -9.98 31.38
C PHE A 313 -23.59 -11.32 31.01
N VAL A 314 -22.77 -12.33 30.70
CA VAL A 314 -23.27 -13.69 30.44
C VAL A 314 -23.95 -14.26 31.67
N SER A 315 -23.34 -14.17 32.85
CA SER A 315 -23.91 -14.70 34.10
C SER A 315 -25.24 -14.04 34.46
N MET A 316 -25.39 -12.74 34.21
CA MET A 316 -26.65 -12.01 34.46
C MET A 316 -27.75 -12.32 33.44
N THR A 317 -27.39 -12.46 32.16
CA THR A 317 -28.39 -12.51 31.08
C THR A 317 -28.73 -13.92 30.64
N SER A 318 -27.81 -14.88 30.81
CA SER A 318 -27.99 -16.28 30.44
C SER A 318 -27.16 -17.22 31.34
N PRO A 319 -27.53 -17.40 32.63
CA PRO A 319 -26.70 -18.10 33.63
C PRO A 319 -26.43 -19.58 33.32
N ARG A 320 -27.22 -20.22 32.44
CA ARG A 320 -27.02 -21.63 32.05
C ARG A 320 -26.42 -21.77 30.65
N CYS A 321 -25.80 -20.70 30.13
CA CYS A 321 -25.09 -20.68 28.85
C CYS A 321 -24.00 -21.78 28.82
N PRO A 322 -23.89 -22.59 27.76
CA PRO A 322 -22.86 -23.60 27.67
C PRO A 322 -21.47 -22.95 27.60
N GLY A 323 -20.46 -23.62 28.18
CA GLY A 323 -19.11 -23.07 28.31
C GLY A 323 -18.52 -22.54 27.00
N TRP A 324 -18.70 -23.28 25.89
CA TRP A 324 -18.23 -22.86 24.58
C TRP A 324 -18.83 -21.52 24.11
N LEU A 325 -20.12 -21.29 24.37
CA LEU A 325 -20.85 -20.10 23.94
C LEU A 325 -20.54 -18.91 24.85
N ASN A 326 -20.42 -19.16 26.15
CA ASN A 326 -19.95 -18.17 27.13
C ASN A 326 -18.59 -17.59 26.71
N GLU A 327 -17.65 -18.48 26.38
CA GLU A 327 -16.28 -18.12 26.01
C GLU A 327 -16.20 -17.53 24.60
N ALA A 328 -17.00 -18.02 23.65
CA ALA A 328 -17.10 -17.41 22.33
C ALA A 328 -17.59 -15.95 22.39
N PHE A 329 -18.57 -15.66 23.25
CA PHE A 329 -19.09 -14.32 23.45
C PHE A 329 -18.05 -13.43 24.11
N ALA A 330 -17.32 -13.94 25.11
CA ALA A 330 -16.21 -13.21 25.71
C ALA A 330 -15.09 -12.90 24.69
N SER A 331 -14.66 -13.91 23.92
CA SER A 331 -13.63 -13.73 22.89
C SER A 331 -14.03 -12.82 21.74
N PHE A 332 -15.34 -12.59 21.52
CA PHE A 332 -15.81 -11.60 20.56
C PHE A 332 -15.34 -10.17 20.90
N PHE A 333 -15.17 -9.86 22.20
CA PHE A 333 -14.76 -8.53 22.65
C PHE A 333 -13.25 -8.30 22.65
N GLU A 334 -12.43 -9.35 22.44
CA GLU A 334 -10.97 -9.23 22.33
C GLU A 334 -10.53 -8.35 21.15
N GLY A 335 -11.38 -8.19 20.13
CA GLY A 335 -11.13 -7.30 19.00
C GLY A 335 -11.51 -5.83 19.25
N CYS A 336 -12.10 -5.49 20.39
CA CYS A 336 -12.57 -4.12 20.63
C CYS A 336 -11.42 -3.12 20.74
N GLU A 337 -11.58 -1.96 20.12
CA GLU A 337 -10.69 -0.82 20.25
C GLU A 337 -11.41 0.33 20.94
N ILE A 338 -10.80 0.89 21.98
CA ILE A 338 -11.27 2.15 22.55
C ILE A 338 -10.76 3.30 21.70
N LEU A 339 -11.66 4.23 21.40
CA LEU A 339 -11.35 5.43 20.64
C LEU A 339 -11.13 6.64 21.58
N SER A 340 -10.46 7.66 21.06
CA SER A 340 -10.08 8.90 21.75
C SER A 340 -11.23 9.74 22.29
N ASN A 341 -12.47 9.42 21.94
CA ASN A 341 -13.68 10.05 22.50
C ASN A 341 -14.41 9.15 23.51
N GLY A 342 -13.81 8.02 23.89
CA GLY A 342 -14.41 7.02 24.76
C GLY A 342 -15.50 6.15 24.09
N SER A 343 -15.69 6.26 22.77
CA SER A 343 -16.49 5.27 22.05
C SER A 343 -15.70 3.97 21.82
N VAL A 344 -16.41 2.87 21.60
CA VAL A 344 -15.81 1.56 21.36
C VAL A 344 -16.07 1.15 19.93
N ARG A 345 -15.01 0.88 19.18
CA ARG A 345 -15.07 0.20 17.90
C ARG A 345 -15.05 -1.30 18.15
N TRP A 346 -16.04 -2.01 17.62
CA TRP A 346 -16.29 -3.41 17.90
C TRP A 346 -16.46 -4.20 16.59
N ASN A 347 -16.72 -5.51 16.70
CA ASN A 347 -16.83 -6.44 15.56
C ASN A 347 -15.55 -6.54 14.70
N ARG A 348 -14.39 -6.16 15.24
CA ARG A 348 -13.09 -6.34 14.58
C ARG A 348 -12.67 -7.80 14.71
N VAL A 349 -11.87 -8.24 13.75
CA VAL A 349 -11.29 -9.58 13.74
C VAL A 349 -10.09 -9.62 14.70
N PRO A 350 -10.10 -10.42 15.78
CA PRO A 350 -8.89 -10.75 16.52
C PRO A 350 -8.00 -11.70 15.70
N ASN A 351 -6.94 -11.17 15.10
CA ASN A 351 -6.02 -11.93 14.24
C ASN A 351 -5.39 -13.14 14.95
N HIS A 352 -5.12 -13.04 16.26
CA HIS A 352 -4.60 -14.15 17.07
C HIS A 352 -5.61 -15.31 17.24
N ARG A 353 -6.89 -15.11 16.92
CA ARG A 353 -7.90 -16.18 16.84
C ARG A 353 -8.11 -16.68 15.41
N LEU A 354 -8.19 -15.76 14.44
CA LEU A 354 -8.45 -16.10 13.05
C LEU A 354 -7.37 -16.97 12.43
N PHE A 355 -6.11 -16.55 12.51
CA PHE A 355 -5.03 -17.23 11.78
C PHE A 355 -4.80 -18.67 12.26
N PRO A 356 -4.75 -18.96 13.57
CA PRO A 356 -4.66 -20.34 14.03
C PRO A 356 -5.83 -21.22 13.56
N LEU A 357 -7.07 -20.69 13.61
CA LEU A 357 -8.24 -21.43 13.15
C LEU A 357 -8.16 -21.75 11.66
N ALA A 358 -7.85 -20.75 10.83
CA ALA A 358 -7.77 -20.92 9.38
C ALA A 358 -6.68 -21.93 8.98
N THR A 359 -5.50 -21.87 9.63
CA THR A 359 -4.41 -22.83 9.42
C THR A 359 -4.84 -24.27 9.76
N ARG A 360 -5.57 -24.45 10.87
CA ARG A 360 -6.12 -25.76 11.25
C ARG A 360 -7.16 -26.25 10.25
N MET A 361 -8.02 -25.37 9.74
CA MET A 361 -9.04 -25.71 8.73
C MET A 361 -8.43 -26.15 7.39
N ASP A 362 -7.32 -25.55 6.96
CA ASP A 362 -6.60 -25.98 5.75
C ASP A 362 -6.12 -27.44 5.87
N ARG A 363 -5.72 -27.86 7.08
CA ARG A 363 -5.26 -29.22 7.39
C ARG A 363 -6.39 -30.23 7.54
N GLY A 364 -7.65 -29.78 7.57
CA GLY A 364 -8.85 -30.62 7.62
C GLY A 364 -9.55 -30.60 8.98
N TRP A 365 -10.45 -31.58 9.17
CA TRP A 365 -11.29 -31.70 10.36
C TRP A 365 -10.76 -32.76 11.35
N MET A 366 -11.00 -32.53 12.64
CA MET A 366 -10.82 -33.51 13.70
C MET A 366 -11.86 -34.63 13.56
N THR A 367 -11.46 -35.85 13.95
CA THR A 367 -12.30 -37.05 14.02
C THR A 367 -12.84 -37.30 15.41
N SER A 368 -12.12 -36.86 16.45
CA SER A 368 -12.54 -36.91 17.85
C SER A 368 -12.22 -35.60 18.57
N PRO A 369 -12.99 -35.20 19.60
CA PRO A 369 -12.65 -34.05 20.43
C PRO A 369 -11.33 -34.20 21.21
N SER A 370 -10.70 -35.37 21.21
CA SER A 370 -9.40 -35.63 21.84
C SER A 370 -8.20 -35.48 20.87
N ASP A 371 -8.42 -35.20 19.59
CA ASP A 371 -7.34 -35.19 18.58
C ASP A 371 -6.28 -34.11 18.87
N GLY A 372 -5.04 -34.51 19.12
CA GLY A 372 -3.90 -33.61 19.30
C GLY A 372 -3.93 -32.75 20.58
N ILE A 373 -4.78 -33.10 21.55
CA ILE A 373 -4.88 -32.41 22.85
C ILE A 373 -4.22 -33.29 23.92
N GLN A 374 -3.32 -32.71 24.70
CA GLN A 374 -2.68 -33.39 25.82
C GLN A 374 -3.68 -33.69 26.94
N ALA A 375 -3.35 -34.63 27.83
CA ALA A 375 -4.24 -35.09 28.90
C ALA A 375 -4.74 -33.94 29.79
N ASP A 376 -3.96 -32.87 29.95
CA ASP A 376 -4.26 -31.66 30.73
C ASP A 376 -5.14 -30.62 29.99
N GLY A 377 -5.39 -30.80 28.69
CA GLY A 377 -6.16 -29.89 27.84
C GLY A 377 -5.34 -28.80 27.13
N THR A 378 -4.01 -28.81 27.21
CA THR A 378 -3.15 -27.71 26.73
C THR A 378 -2.55 -27.92 25.33
N GLY A 379 -2.62 -29.13 24.78
CA GLY A 379 -2.04 -29.47 23.47
C GLY A 379 -2.68 -28.72 22.30
N ASN A 380 -1.88 -28.32 21.29
CA ASN A 380 -2.38 -27.62 20.10
C ASN A 380 -2.78 -28.61 18.99
N PRO A 381 -4.07 -28.74 18.64
CA PRO A 381 -4.50 -29.65 17.58
C PRO A 381 -4.02 -29.15 16.21
N GLU A 382 -3.61 -30.09 15.36
CA GLU A 382 -3.19 -29.79 14.00
C GLU A 382 -4.36 -29.44 13.07
N ARG A 383 -5.55 -30.02 13.33
CA ARG A 383 -6.78 -29.89 12.53
C ARG A 383 -7.85 -29.11 13.29
N ALA A 384 -8.87 -28.62 12.57
CA ALA A 384 -9.96 -27.86 13.17
C ALA A 384 -11.08 -28.78 13.67
N PRO A 385 -11.77 -28.47 14.79
CA PRO A 385 -12.96 -29.21 15.19
C PRO A 385 -14.13 -28.92 14.25
N THR A 386 -15.07 -29.86 14.11
CA THR A 386 -16.30 -29.63 13.35
C THR A 386 -17.27 -28.74 14.13
N PHE A 387 -18.24 -28.14 13.42
CA PHE A 387 -19.31 -27.33 14.01
C PHE A 387 -20.07 -28.11 15.07
N ARG A 388 -20.40 -29.37 14.78
CA ARG A 388 -21.05 -30.31 15.71
C ARG A 388 -20.26 -30.49 17.00
N MET A 389 -18.96 -30.77 16.91
CA MET A 389 -18.11 -30.97 18.09
C MET A 389 -18.14 -29.75 19.02
N VAL A 390 -18.08 -28.54 18.45
CA VAL A 390 -18.15 -27.29 19.22
C VAL A 390 -19.52 -27.14 19.89
N VAL A 391 -20.61 -27.33 19.15
CA VAL A 391 -21.98 -27.17 19.67
C VAL A 391 -22.32 -28.19 20.76
N GLU A 392 -21.91 -29.45 20.57
CA GLU A 392 -22.11 -30.52 21.55
C GLU A 392 -21.39 -30.23 22.87
N GLY A 393 -20.25 -29.54 22.82
CA GLY A 393 -19.50 -29.13 24.01
C GLY A 393 -18.95 -30.31 24.81
N ARG A 394 -18.82 -31.50 24.21
CA ARG A 394 -18.35 -32.74 24.85
C ARG A 394 -16.83 -32.88 24.77
N TYR A 395 -16.12 -31.83 25.17
CA TYR A 395 -14.65 -31.79 25.18
C TYR A 395 -14.14 -31.13 26.46
N ARG A 396 -12.89 -31.47 26.83
CA ARG A 396 -12.21 -30.81 27.93
C ARG A 396 -11.88 -29.37 27.53
N TRP A 397 -12.33 -28.41 28.34
CA TRP A 397 -12.08 -27.00 28.09
C TRP A 397 -10.59 -26.64 28.21
N GLY A 398 -10.11 -25.74 27.36
CA GLY A 398 -8.72 -25.29 27.37
C GLY A 398 -8.36 -24.32 26.23
N PRO A 399 -7.12 -23.79 26.23
CA PRO A 399 -6.62 -22.82 25.23
C PRO A 399 -6.89 -23.16 23.75
N PRO A 400 -6.84 -24.43 23.31
CA PRO A 400 -7.07 -24.79 21.91
C PRO A 400 -8.45 -24.44 21.35
N TRP A 401 -9.46 -24.35 22.22
CA TRP A 401 -10.87 -24.25 21.84
C TRP A 401 -11.36 -22.81 21.62
N TYR A 402 -10.66 -21.82 22.16
CA TYR A 402 -11.05 -20.41 22.03
C TYR A 402 -11.14 -19.92 20.57
N ALA A 403 -10.17 -20.30 19.73
CA ALA A 403 -10.17 -19.88 18.32
C ALA A 403 -11.36 -20.47 17.54
N PRO A 404 -11.65 -21.79 17.62
CA PRO A 404 -12.87 -22.37 17.03
C PRO A 404 -14.17 -21.78 17.57
N THR A 405 -14.32 -21.60 18.88
CA THR A 405 -15.57 -21.10 19.47
C THR A 405 -15.83 -19.64 19.09
N TRP A 406 -14.80 -18.79 19.12
CA TRP A 406 -14.84 -17.44 18.55
C TRP A 406 -15.24 -17.48 17.07
N GLY A 407 -14.57 -18.33 16.28
CA GLY A 407 -14.80 -18.41 14.84
C GLY A 407 -16.23 -18.79 14.47
N LEU A 408 -16.87 -19.62 15.31
CA LEU A 408 -18.27 -20.00 15.17
C LEU A 408 -19.21 -18.81 15.41
N VAL A 409 -19.08 -18.13 16.56
CA VAL A 409 -19.94 -16.98 16.89
C VAL A 409 -19.70 -15.81 15.94
N TYR A 410 -18.45 -15.54 15.59
CA TYR A 410 -18.09 -14.49 14.65
C TYR A 410 -18.66 -14.77 13.25
N PHE A 411 -18.63 -16.02 12.79
CA PHE A 411 -19.31 -16.46 11.58
C PHE A 411 -20.82 -16.25 11.67
N LEU A 412 -21.50 -16.77 12.69
CA LEU A 412 -22.97 -16.64 12.80
C LEU A 412 -23.41 -15.16 12.91
N HIS A 413 -22.62 -14.32 13.58
CA HIS A 413 -22.92 -12.90 13.72
C HIS A 413 -22.76 -12.11 12.41
N ASN A 414 -21.80 -12.50 11.56
CA ASN A 414 -21.38 -11.73 10.38
C ASN A 414 -21.69 -12.38 9.03
N TYR A 415 -22.12 -13.65 9.01
CA TYR A 415 -22.47 -14.33 7.77
C TYR A 415 -23.73 -13.72 7.15
N ARG A 416 -23.61 -13.39 5.86
CA ARG A 416 -24.63 -12.70 5.07
C ARG A 416 -24.94 -13.49 3.80
N ASP A 417 -26.17 -13.40 3.31
CA ASP A 417 -26.55 -13.94 1.99
C ASP A 417 -25.94 -13.12 0.84
N ALA A 418 -26.21 -13.55 -0.39
CA ALA A 418 -25.78 -12.86 -1.61
C ALA A 418 -26.36 -11.43 -1.71
N GLU A 419 -27.47 -11.16 -1.01
CA GLU A 419 -28.13 -9.86 -0.94
C GLU A 419 -27.67 -9.01 0.26
N GLY A 420 -26.68 -9.47 1.04
CA GLY A 420 -26.09 -8.72 2.15
C GLY A 420 -26.83 -8.78 3.48
N ARG A 421 -27.91 -9.57 3.62
CA ARG A 421 -28.66 -9.70 4.88
C ARG A 421 -27.96 -10.63 5.86
N PRO A 422 -27.86 -10.28 7.15
CA PRO A 422 -27.39 -11.22 8.18
C PRO A 422 -28.32 -12.42 8.28
N ILE A 423 -27.78 -13.63 8.20
CA ILE A 423 -28.58 -14.86 8.20
C ILE A 423 -28.82 -15.37 9.62
N TYR A 424 -27.76 -15.50 10.41
CA TYR A 424 -27.84 -16.14 11.73
C TYR A 424 -27.78 -15.16 12.90
N ARG A 425 -27.58 -13.85 12.67
CA ARG A 425 -27.34 -12.85 13.74
C ARG A 425 -28.45 -12.82 14.79
N ASN A 426 -29.71 -12.79 14.36
CA ASN A 426 -30.86 -12.78 15.28
C ASN A 426 -31.10 -14.16 15.90
N ALA A 427 -30.96 -15.22 15.12
CA ALA A 427 -31.15 -16.60 15.57
C ALA A 427 -30.10 -17.01 16.62
N LEU A 428 -28.86 -16.52 16.49
CA LEU A 428 -27.80 -16.66 17.51
C LEU A 428 -28.19 -15.99 18.83
N GLN A 429 -28.81 -14.80 18.77
CA GLN A 429 -29.26 -14.09 19.97
C GLN A 429 -30.44 -14.81 20.64
N GLU A 430 -31.34 -15.38 19.85
CA GLU A 430 -32.44 -16.22 20.35
C GLU A 430 -31.91 -17.50 21.02
N TYR A 431 -30.98 -18.19 20.36
CA TYR A 431 -30.28 -19.35 20.90
C TYR A 431 -29.59 -19.02 22.21
N TYR A 432 -28.85 -17.91 22.28
CA TYR A 432 -28.21 -17.44 23.51
C TYR A 432 -29.22 -17.20 24.65
N ARG A 433 -30.36 -16.55 24.37
CA ARG A 433 -31.39 -16.24 25.37
C ARG A 433 -32.15 -17.46 25.87
N SER A 434 -32.26 -18.51 25.06
CA SER A 434 -32.95 -19.74 25.45
C SER A 434 -32.35 -20.38 26.71
N PHE A 435 -31.07 -20.15 27.00
CA PHE A 435 -30.37 -20.66 28.19
C PHE A 435 -30.66 -19.87 29.48
N LYS A 436 -31.53 -18.85 29.45
CA LYS A 436 -32.00 -18.19 30.68
C LYS A 436 -32.78 -19.15 31.59
N GLY A 437 -33.61 -20.02 31.00
CA GLY A 437 -34.52 -20.92 31.72
C GLY A 437 -33.92 -22.28 32.07
N ARG A 438 -33.62 -23.12 31.07
CA ARG A 438 -33.04 -24.45 31.26
C ARG A 438 -32.03 -24.77 30.17
N ARG A 439 -31.07 -25.64 30.47
CA ARG A 439 -30.15 -26.16 29.46
C ARG A 439 -30.86 -27.31 28.71
N PRO A 440 -30.95 -27.27 27.37
CA PRO A 440 -31.50 -28.36 26.58
C PRO A 440 -30.67 -29.65 26.75
N ARG A 441 -31.34 -30.81 26.71
CA ARG A 441 -30.68 -32.13 26.79
C ARG A 441 -29.98 -32.48 25.48
N ASP A 442 -30.59 -32.13 24.35
CA ASP A 442 -30.00 -32.25 23.02
C ASP A 442 -29.53 -30.86 22.53
N ALA A 443 -28.22 -30.62 22.61
CA ALA A 443 -27.62 -29.35 22.19
C ALA A 443 -27.68 -29.16 20.68
N VAL A 444 -27.55 -30.24 19.89
CA VAL A 444 -27.54 -30.16 18.42
C VAL A 444 -28.95 -30.00 17.89
N GLY A 445 -29.91 -30.74 18.43
CA GLY A 445 -31.33 -30.56 18.12
C GLY A 445 -31.79 -29.13 18.42
N HIS A 446 -31.49 -28.63 19.63
CA HIS A 446 -31.85 -27.26 20.01
C HIS A 446 -31.18 -26.18 19.13
N PHE A 447 -29.91 -26.36 18.77
CA PHE A 447 -29.22 -25.47 17.84
C PHE A 447 -29.86 -25.53 16.44
N THR A 448 -30.20 -26.72 15.96
CA THR A 448 -30.86 -26.89 14.67
C THR A 448 -32.21 -26.19 14.67
N GLU A 449 -33.03 -26.39 15.71
CA GLU A 449 -34.35 -25.76 15.85
C GLU A 449 -34.29 -24.25 15.96
N THR A 450 -33.32 -23.71 16.71
CA THR A 450 -33.27 -22.26 16.97
C THR A 450 -32.49 -21.49 15.90
N VAL A 451 -31.38 -22.05 15.42
CA VAL A 451 -30.44 -21.36 14.51
C VAL A 451 -30.66 -21.74 13.04
N LEU A 452 -30.89 -23.03 12.75
CA LEU A 452 -30.96 -23.52 11.36
C LEU A 452 -32.38 -23.54 10.78
N LEU A 453 -33.43 -23.75 11.58
CA LEU A 453 -34.83 -23.65 11.11
C LEU A 453 -35.30 -22.21 10.90
N ALA A 454 -34.45 -21.21 11.14
CA ALA A 454 -34.68 -19.86 10.64
C ALA A 454 -34.87 -19.91 9.11
N LYS A 455 -35.96 -19.31 8.58
CA LYS A 455 -36.38 -19.41 7.16
C LYS A 455 -35.31 -19.04 6.12
N THR A 456 -34.20 -18.44 6.53
CA THR A 456 -33.14 -17.90 5.67
C THR A 456 -31.85 -18.71 5.69
N SER A 457 -31.74 -19.79 6.47
CA SER A 457 -30.53 -20.63 6.49
C SER A 457 -30.34 -21.35 5.13
N PRO A 458 -29.14 -21.28 4.50
CA PRO A 458 -28.83 -22.04 3.29
C PRO A 458 -28.64 -23.54 3.53
N VAL A 459 -28.54 -23.97 4.79
CA VAL A 459 -28.29 -25.36 5.20
C VAL A 459 -29.34 -25.83 6.21
N LYS A 460 -29.57 -27.13 6.28
CA LYS A 460 -30.59 -27.73 7.16
C LYS A 460 -29.99 -28.45 8.37
N THR A 461 -28.72 -28.84 8.29
CA THR A 461 -28.04 -29.60 9.35
C THR A 461 -26.79 -28.90 9.85
N VAL A 462 -26.37 -29.23 11.08
CA VAL A 462 -25.14 -28.68 11.67
C VAL A 462 -23.89 -29.14 10.92
N ASP A 463 -23.91 -30.34 10.33
CA ASP A 463 -22.74 -30.88 9.62
C ASP A 463 -22.49 -30.17 8.28
N GLU A 464 -23.56 -29.75 7.59
CA GLU A 464 -23.48 -28.92 6.38
C GLU A 464 -22.85 -27.54 6.63
N LEU A 465 -22.88 -27.03 7.87
CA LEU A 465 -22.22 -25.77 8.22
C LEU A 465 -20.70 -25.86 8.12
N ASN A 466 -20.09 -27.04 8.20
CA ASN A 466 -18.62 -27.19 8.17
C ASN A 466 -18.02 -26.57 6.91
N ASP A 467 -18.56 -26.92 5.74
CA ASP A 467 -18.04 -26.44 4.46
C ASP A 467 -18.26 -24.94 4.28
N LEU A 468 -19.43 -24.46 4.67
CA LEU A 468 -19.77 -23.04 4.60
C LEU A 468 -18.88 -22.21 5.54
N TRP A 469 -18.70 -22.68 6.77
CA TRP A 469 -17.88 -22.05 7.79
C TRP A 469 -16.41 -22.03 7.39
N LYS A 470 -15.85 -23.17 6.94
CA LYS A 470 -14.48 -23.26 6.45
C LYS A 470 -14.25 -22.30 5.29
N LYS A 471 -15.11 -22.32 4.28
CA LYS A 471 -15.00 -21.41 3.14
C LYS A 471 -14.99 -19.94 3.60
N TRP A 472 -15.90 -19.58 4.50
CA TRP A 472 -16.01 -18.20 4.99
C TRP A 472 -14.80 -17.76 5.84
N ILE A 473 -14.29 -18.62 6.74
CA ILE A 473 -13.12 -18.32 7.57
C ILE A 473 -11.85 -18.18 6.72
N LEU A 474 -11.66 -19.05 5.72
CA LEU A 474 -10.52 -18.97 4.81
C LEU A 474 -10.59 -17.70 3.93
N GLU A 475 -11.80 -17.33 3.46
CA GLU A 475 -12.02 -16.07 2.75
C GLU A 475 -11.73 -14.87 3.67
N LEU A 476 -12.17 -14.89 4.93
CA LEU A 476 -11.88 -13.87 5.92
C LEU A 476 -10.37 -13.72 6.18
N ARG A 477 -9.63 -14.83 6.31
CA ARG A 477 -8.17 -14.83 6.38
C ARG A 477 -7.55 -14.17 5.16
N ASP A 478 -8.01 -14.55 3.97
CA ASP A 478 -7.43 -14.04 2.73
C ASP A 478 -7.72 -12.53 2.53
N TYR A 479 -8.86 -12.02 3.05
CA TYR A 479 -9.10 -10.58 3.19
C TYR A 479 -8.10 -9.92 4.15
N GLN A 480 -7.89 -10.47 5.35
CA GLN A 480 -6.94 -9.91 6.33
C GLN A 480 -5.49 -9.91 5.79
N GLN A 481 -5.15 -10.86 4.92
CA GLN A 481 -3.85 -10.95 4.26
C GLN A 481 -3.73 -10.06 3.00
N GLY A 482 -4.80 -9.40 2.57
CA GLY A 482 -4.83 -8.59 1.35
C GLY A 482 -4.65 -9.41 0.06
N LYS A 483 -4.95 -10.72 0.09
CA LYS A 483 -4.90 -11.60 -1.10
C LYS A 483 -6.07 -11.35 -2.06
N ILE A 484 -7.20 -10.94 -1.50
CA ILE A 484 -8.44 -10.64 -2.22
C ILE A 484 -8.99 -9.30 -1.73
N GLU A 485 -9.61 -8.56 -2.65
CA GLU A 485 -10.25 -7.27 -2.34
C GLU A 485 -11.58 -7.51 -1.61
N LYS A 486 -11.73 -6.94 -0.41
CA LYS A 486 -12.95 -7.09 0.41
C LYS A 486 -14.06 -6.18 -0.09
N SER A 487 -13.69 -5.01 -0.60
CA SER A 487 -14.61 -3.95 -0.98
C SER A 487 -15.63 -4.42 -2.03
N ALA A 488 -15.23 -5.11 -3.10
CA ALA A 488 -16.13 -5.49 -4.19
C ALA A 488 -17.39 -6.25 -3.72
N LYS A 489 -17.22 -7.23 -2.83
CA LYS A 489 -18.33 -8.02 -2.26
C LYS A 489 -19.21 -7.19 -1.32
N LEU A 490 -18.59 -6.37 -0.47
CA LEU A 490 -19.31 -5.48 0.44
C LEU A 490 -20.11 -4.42 -0.31
N LEU A 491 -19.55 -3.86 -1.39
CA LEU A 491 -20.20 -2.86 -2.22
C LEU A 491 -21.43 -3.44 -2.94
N ALA A 492 -21.32 -4.64 -3.53
CA ALA A 492 -22.45 -5.32 -4.15
C ALA A 492 -23.57 -5.61 -3.14
N SER A 493 -23.20 -6.05 -1.94
CA SER A 493 -24.13 -6.31 -0.84
C SER A 493 -24.81 -5.02 -0.36
N ALA A 494 -24.05 -3.92 -0.24
CA ALA A 494 -24.59 -2.62 0.13
C ALA A 494 -25.60 -2.11 -0.92
N ASP A 495 -25.33 -2.29 -2.22
CA ASP A 495 -26.30 -1.92 -3.28
C ASP A 495 -27.61 -2.70 -3.16
N ALA A 496 -27.55 -3.98 -2.84
CA ALA A 496 -28.73 -4.81 -2.66
C ALA A 496 -29.58 -4.32 -1.48
N LEU A 497 -28.95 -3.89 -0.38
CA LEU A 497 -29.62 -3.30 0.77
C LEU A 497 -30.20 -1.91 0.47
N LEU A 498 -29.47 -1.07 -0.26
CA LEU A 498 -29.95 0.27 -0.66
C LEU A 498 -31.17 0.20 -1.58
N LYS A 499 -31.22 -0.75 -2.52
CA LYS A 499 -32.41 -1.00 -3.36
C LYS A 499 -33.66 -1.32 -2.53
N ARG A 500 -33.47 -1.80 -1.30
CA ARG A 500 -34.52 -2.16 -0.35
C ARG A 500 -34.76 -1.12 0.74
N LYS A 501 -34.08 0.04 0.67
CA LYS A 501 -34.16 1.13 1.66
C LYS A 501 -33.67 0.73 3.06
N LEU A 502 -32.71 -0.20 3.14
CA LEU A 502 -32.05 -0.61 4.39
C LEU A 502 -30.75 0.19 4.59
N ASP A 503 -30.88 1.50 4.70
CA ASP A 503 -29.76 2.46 4.67
C ASP A 503 -28.77 2.25 5.83
N SER A 504 -29.25 1.88 7.02
CA SER A 504 -28.38 1.64 8.18
C SER A 504 -27.50 0.39 8.01
N ASP A 505 -28.04 -0.68 7.41
CA ASP A 505 -27.28 -1.90 7.17
C ASP A 505 -26.29 -1.72 6.02
N ALA A 506 -26.69 -0.97 4.99
CA ALA A 506 -25.79 -0.57 3.91
C ALA A 506 -24.64 0.29 4.42
N LEU A 507 -24.91 1.21 5.36
CA LEU A 507 -23.88 2.03 6.00
C LEU A 507 -22.86 1.17 6.77
N GLU A 508 -23.30 0.15 7.52
CA GLU A 508 -22.40 -0.80 8.22
C GLU A 508 -21.42 -1.44 7.22
N LEU A 509 -21.92 -1.92 6.07
CA LEU A 509 -21.09 -2.55 5.05
C LEU A 509 -20.14 -1.59 4.34
N LEU A 510 -20.57 -0.35 4.09
CA LEU A 510 -19.73 0.66 3.44
C LEU A 510 -18.64 1.20 4.38
N GLU A 511 -18.92 1.34 5.68
CA GLU A 511 -17.89 1.66 6.68
C GLU A 511 -16.89 0.50 6.83
N ASP A 512 -17.35 -0.74 6.81
CA ASP A 512 -16.46 -1.92 6.78
C ASP A 512 -15.59 -1.97 5.52
N ALA A 513 -16.14 -1.57 4.37
CA ALA A 513 -15.39 -1.45 3.12
C ALA A 513 -14.38 -0.32 3.19
N TYR A 514 -14.74 0.82 3.78
CA TYR A 514 -13.85 1.97 3.98
C TYR A 514 -12.71 1.66 4.95
N LEU A 515 -12.97 0.92 6.02
CA LEU A 515 -11.92 0.47 6.94
C LEU A 515 -10.96 -0.53 6.30
N ALA A 516 -11.42 -1.34 5.34
CA ALA A 516 -10.58 -2.28 4.61
C ALA A 516 -9.76 -1.58 3.51
N GLU A 517 -10.39 -0.68 2.76
CA GLU A 517 -9.82 -0.04 1.58
C GLU A 517 -10.21 1.46 1.53
N PRO A 518 -9.63 2.31 2.41
CA PRO A 518 -10.04 3.71 2.54
C PRO A 518 -9.73 4.55 1.28
N ALA A 519 -8.79 4.10 0.46
CA ALA A 519 -8.38 4.73 -0.79
C ALA A 519 -9.13 4.17 -2.02
N ASN A 520 -10.19 3.37 -1.85
CA ASN A 520 -10.94 2.84 -3.00
C ASN A 520 -11.97 3.88 -3.49
N PRO A 521 -11.86 4.39 -4.73
CA PRO A 521 -12.76 5.42 -5.25
C PRO A 521 -14.24 5.02 -5.23
N GLU A 522 -14.54 3.73 -5.43
CA GLU A 522 -15.92 3.25 -5.44
C GLU A 522 -16.52 3.23 -4.02
N VAL A 523 -15.71 2.87 -3.02
CA VAL A 523 -16.11 2.89 -1.61
C VAL A 523 -16.37 4.32 -1.16
N LEU A 524 -15.42 5.23 -1.42
CA LEU A 524 -15.53 6.65 -1.09
C LEU A 524 -16.78 7.27 -1.72
N TRP A 525 -17.01 7.03 -3.02
CA TRP A 525 -18.17 7.55 -3.74
C TRP A 525 -19.51 7.08 -3.15
N ARG A 526 -19.65 5.78 -2.87
CA ARG A 526 -20.90 5.21 -2.35
C ARG A 526 -21.17 5.64 -0.92
N LEU A 527 -20.14 5.62 -0.07
CA LEU A 527 -20.26 6.04 1.31
C LEU A 527 -20.59 7.55 1.39
N ALA A 528 -19.94 8.39 0.58
CA ALA A 528 -20.25 9.83 0.52
C ALA A 528 -21.72 10.08 0.14
N ARG A 529 -22.23 9.40 -0.89
CA ARG A 529 -23.63 9.52 -1.33
C ARG A 529 -24.63 9.07 -0.27
N LEU A 530 -24.34 7.96 0.42
CA LEU A 530 -25.20 7.48 1.51
C LEU A 530 -25.17 8.44 2.70
N CYS A 531 -24.00 8.92 3.09
CA CYS A 531 -23.86 9.94 4.13
C CYS A 531 -24.64 11.21 3.77
N GLU A 532 -24.57 11.68 2.52
CA GLU A 532 -25.35 12.82 2.03
C GLU A 532 -26.86 12.54 2.14
N ALA A 533 -27.33 11.39 1.66
CA ALA A 533 -28.75 10.99 1.76
C ALA A 533 -29.25 10.93 3.21
N MET A 534 -28.39 10.50 4.13
CA MET A 534 -28.66 10.45 5.57
C MET A 534 -28.43 11.81 6.29
N LYS A 535 -28.21 12.89 5.54
CA LYS A 535 -27.95 14.26 6.06
C LYS A 535 -26.71 14.37 6.97
N ARG A 536 -25.73 13.48 6.79
CA ARG A 536 -24.41 13.53 7.44
C ARG A 536 -23.43 14.37 6.60
N ASN A 537 -23.79 15.63 6.37
CA ASN A 537 -23.16 16.49 5.36
C ASN A 537 -21.65 16.72 5.58
N ASP A 538 -21.20 16.79 6.83
CA ASP A 538 -19.78 16.95 7.16
C ASP A 538 -18.94 15.73 6.75
N ARG A 539 -19.39 14.53 7.12
CA ARG A 539 -18.76 13.26 6.70
C ARG A 539 -18.81 13.09 5.19
N ALA A 540 -19.95 13.40 4.57
CA ALA A 540 -20.11 13.31 3.11
C ALA A 540 -19.14 14.25 2.37
N SER A 541 -19.04 15.52 2.80
CA SER A 541 -18.11 16.49 2.23
C SER A 541 -16.65 16.02 2.34
N ALA A 542 -16.25 15.49 3.51
CA ALA A 542 -14.91 14.93 3.71
C ALA A 542 -14.63 13.75 2.76
N LEU A 543 -15.56 12.80 2.64
CA LEU A 543 -15.41 11.65 1.74
C LEU A 543 -15.36 12.05 0.25
N TYR A 544 -16.07 13.11 -0.14
CA TYR A 544 -15.96 13.66 -1.50
C TYR A 544 -14.60 14.33 -1.74
N HIS A 545 -14.03 15.01 -0.75
CA HIS A 545 -12.66 15.51 -0.83
C HIS A 545 -11.64 14.37 -0.94
N ASP A 546 -11.77 13.33 -0.11
CA ASP A 546 -10.92 12.14 -0.17
C ASP A 546 -11.00 11.46 -1.54
N LEU A 547 -12.20 11.34 -2.11
CA LEU A 547 -12.39 10.80 -3.47
C LEU A 547 -11.69 11.65 -4.53
N ALA A 548 -11.84 12.97 -4.47
CA ALA A 548 -11.21 13.87 -5.43
C ALA A 548 -9.68 13.76 -5.36
N GLY A 549 -9.12 13.73 -4.13
CA GLY A 549 -7.69 13.54 -3.89
C GLY A 549 -7.18 12.20 -4.41
N GLU A 550 -7.92 11.10 -4.18
CA GLU A 550 -7.54 9.78 -4.67
C GLU A 550 -7.57 9.69 -6.21
N LEU A 551 -8.60 10.25 -6.85
CA LEU A 551 -8.68 10.30 -8.31
C LEU A 551 -7.55 11.12 -8.92
N GLU A 552 -7.16 12.23 -8.28
CA GLU A 552 -6.00 13.03 -8.69
C GLU A 552 -4.70 12.23 -8.53
N GLN A 553 -4.50 11.55 -7.41
CA GLN A 553 -3.31 10.70 -7.18
C GLN A 553 -3.19 9.56 -8.19
N ARG A 554 -4.31 9.03 -8.67
CA ARG A 554 -4.38 8.02 -9.74
C ARG A 554 -4.20 8.60 -11.15
N GLY A 555 -4.11 9.92 -11.31
CA GLY A 555 -4.07 10.60 -12.60
C GLY A 555 -5.38 10.49 -13.38
N GLN A 556 -6.51 10.37 -12.68
CA GLN A 556 -7.84 10.16 -13.23
C GLN A 556 -8.74 11.40 -13.16
N SER A 557 -8.22 12.55 -12.76
CA SER A 557 -8.97 13.82 -12.64
C SER A 557 -9.64 14.27 -13.94
N GLU A 558 -9.01 14.03 -15.10
CA GLU A 558 -9.58 14.36 -16.42
C GLU A 558 -10.43 13.24 -17.04
N THR A 559 -10.21 11.99 -16.62
CA THR A 559 -10.84 10.82 -17.24
C THR A 559 -12.07 10.32 -16.49
N ASP A 560 -12.16 10.55 -15.18
CA ASP A 560 -13.28 10.10 -14.36
C ASP A 560 -14.27 11.26 -14.11
N PRO A 561 -15.52 11.19 -14.62
CA PRO A 561 -16.50 12.26 -14.47
C PRO A 561 -16.92 12.50 -13.01
N ARG A 562 -16.65 11.55 -12.11
CA ARG A 562 -16.94 11.70 -10.68
C ARG A 562 -16.05 12.75 -10.03
N TYR A 563 -14.85 13.03 -10.55
CA TYR A 563 -13.94 14.04 -9.98
C TYR A 563 -14.61 15.42 -9.88
N ALA A 564 -15.12 15.94 -11.00
CA ALA A 564 -15.82 17.22 -11.04
C ALA A 564 -17.07 17.23 -10.16
N THR A 565 -17.80 16.11 -10.10
CA THR A 565 -18.99 15.98 -9.25
C THR A 565 -18.64 15.97 -7.78
N ALA A 566 -17.58 15.26 -7.38
CA ALA A 566 -17.11 15.18 -6.01
C ALA A 566 -16.65 16.54 -5.50
N LEU A 567 -15.86 17.28 -6.29
CA LEU A 567 -15.46 18.66 -5.94
C LEU A 567 -16.68 19.57 -5.77
N LYS A 568 -17.63 19.53 -6.71
CA LYS A 568 -18.87 20.31 -6.59
C LYS A 568 -19.66 19.94 -5.33
N LYS A 569 -19.82 18.65 -5.05
CA LYS A 569 -20.54 18.17 -3.86
C LYS A 569 -19.84 18.52 -2.56
N ALA A 570 -18.53 18.36 -2.50
CA ALA A 570 -17.72 18.75 -1.35
C ALA A 570 -17.92 20.25 -1.05
N HIS A 571 -17.91 21.06 -2.10
CA HIS A 571 -18.14 22.50 -2.03
C HIS A 571 -19.58 22.85 -1.60
N ASP A 572 -20.60 22.26 -2.22
CA ASP A 572 -22.00 22.55 -1.90
C ASP A 572 -22.38 22.14 -0.46
N LEU A 573 -21.74 21.09 0.08
CA LEU A 573 -22.04 20.56 1.41
C LEU A 573 -21.28 21.26 2.55
N ASP A 574 -20.23 22.01 2.25
CA ASP A 574 -19.45 22.76 3.23
C ASP A 574 -19.76 24.28 3.15
N PRO A 575 -20.42 24.85 4.17
CA PRO A 575 -20.77 26.27 4.17
C PRO A 575 -19.57 27.24 4.25
N LEU A 576 -18.37 26.76 4.60
CA LEU A 576 -17.17 27.60 4.78
C LEU A 576 -16.11 27.40 3.69
N VAL A 577 -16.34 26.46 2.76
CA VAL A 577 -15.39 26.13 1.69
C VAL A 577 -14.99 27.36 0.86
N GLN A 578 -15.93 28.24 0.49
CA GLN A 578 -15.65 29.42 -0.33
C GLN A 578 -14.75 30.42 0.39
N ARG A 579 -14.87 30.52 1.72
CA ARG A 579 -13.99 31.37 2.53
C ARG A 579 -12.60 30.76 2.58
N TYR A 580 -12.50 29.45 2.79
CA TYR A 580 -11.24 28.73 2.82
C TYR A 580 -10.52 28.75 1.46
N GLU A 581 -11.23 28.51 0.36
CA GLU A 581 -10.67 28.52 -1.01
C GLU A 581 -10.18 29.91 -1.43
N ARG A 582 -10.92 30.98 -1.08
CA ARG A 582 -10.44 32.35 -1.33
C ARG A 582 -9.13 32.63 -0.59
N LEU A 583 -9.06 32.24 0.68
CA LEU A 583 -7.86 32.37 1.50
C LEU A 583 -6.70 31.53 0.92
N LYS A 584 -6.98 30.30 0.49
CA LYS A 584 -6.02 29.37 -0.14
C LYS A 584 -5.48 29.97 -1.45
N LYS A 585 -6.37 30.46 -2.33
CA LYS A 585 -6.02 31.08 -3.61
C LYS A 585 -5.15 32.32 -3.41
N GLN A 586 -5.57 33.26 -2.56
CA GLN A 586 -4.79 34.47 -2.27
C GLN A 586 -3.38 34.11 -1.79
N THR A 587 -3.29 33.24 -0.78
CA THR A 587 -2.01 32.83 -0.19
C THR A 587 -1.12 32.09 -1.21
N SER A 588 -1.71 31.27 -2.09
CA SER A 588 -0.96 30.54 -3.12
C SER A 588 -0.32 31.45 -4.16
N VAL A 589 -1.02 32.51 -4.59
CA VAL A 589 -0.50 33.50 -5.55
C VAL A 589 0.65 34.29 -4.93
N GLU A 590 0.47 34.79 -3.70
CA GLU A 590 1.51 35.53 -2.98
C GLU A 590 2.73 34.63 -2.69
N GLY A 591 2.51 33.37 -2.31
CA GLY A 591 3.56 32.40 -2.06
C GLY A 591 4.36 32.02 -3.31
N LEU A 592 3.69 31.85 -4.46
CA LEU A 592 4.38 31.57 -5.73
C LEU A 592 5.20 32.77 -6.20
N ALA A 593 4.67 34.00 -6.06
CA ALA A 593 5.41 35.22 -6.36
C ALA A 593 6.67 35.33 -5.48
N LEU A 594 6.54 35.05 -4.18
CA LEU A 594 7.66 35.04 -3.25
C LEU A 594 8.71 33.97 -3.61
N ALA A 595 8.28 32.76 -3.98
CA ALA A 595 9.20 31.70 -4.40
C ALA A 595 10.00 32.09 -5.66
N ARG A 596 9.37 32.79 -6.62
CA ARG A 596 10.07 33.34 -7.79
C ARG A 596 11.08 34.41 -7.41
N SER A 597 10.71 35.34 -6.51
CA SER A 597 11.63 36.35 -5.98
C SER A 597 12.87 35.71 -5.33
N TYR A 598 12.69 34.68 -4.50
CA TYR A 598 13.84 33.95 -3.92
C TYR A 598 14.72 33.29 -4.99
N LEU A 599 14.12 32.73 -6.04
CA LEU A 599 14.90 32.14 -7.15
C LEU A 599 15.70 33.20 -7.91
N ASP A 600 15.08 34.34 -8.22
CA ASP A 600 15.73 35.47 -8.91
C ASP A 600 16.89 36.06 -8.09
N ARG A 601 16.79 36.00 -6.75
CA ARG A 601 17.82 36.40 -5.80
C ARG A 601 18.87 35.30 -5.51
N GLN A 602 18.88 34.22 -6.30
CA GLN A 602 19.81 33.09 -6.16
C GLN A 602 19.71 32.33 -4.82
N LEU A 603 18.51 32.26 -4.25
CA LEU A 603 18.19 31.52 -3.02
C LEU A 603 17.26 30.32 -3.30
N PRO A 604 17.71 29.32 -4.09
CA PRO A 604 16.85 28.23 -4.55
C PRO A 604 16.35 27.31 -3.43
N THR A 605 17.02 27.21 -2.28
CA THR A 605 16.55 26.37 -1.16
C THR A 605 15.30 26.96 -0.52
N MET A 606 15.25 28.28 -0.35
CA MET A 606 14.03 28.98 0.07
C MET A 606 12.92 28.85 -0.97
N ALA A 607 13.24 29.02 -2.26
CA ALA A 607 12.27 28.85 -3.33
C ALA A 607 11.70 27.41 -3.36
N LEU A 608 12.53 26.38 -3.19
CA LEU A 608 12.10 24.99 -3.04
C LEU A 608 11.20 24.81 -1.82
N ALA A 609 11.54 25.40 -0.68
CA ALA A 609 10.77 25.27 0.55
C ALA A 609 9.36 25.88 0.43
N ILE A 610 9.26 27.06 -0.20
CA ILE A 610 7.98 27.71 -0.44
C ILE A 610 7.19 26.95 -1.51
N CYS A 611 7.81 26.57 -2.63
CA CYS A 611 7.14 25.79 -3.69
C CYS A 611 6.65 24.44 -3.17
N LYS A 612 7.42 23.75 -2.32
CA LYS A 612 6.99 22.51 -1.65
C LYS A 612 5.74 22.75 -0.82
N ARG A 613 5.71 23.81 0.00
CA ARG A 613 4.53 24.15 0.80
C ARG A 613 3.34 24.53 -0.09
N MET A 614 3.53 25.36 -1.11
CA MET A 614 2.46 25.76 -2.03
C MET A 614 1.90 24.58 -2.84
N SER A 615 2.75 23.66 -3.29
CA SER A 615 2.29 22.46 -3.99
C SER A 615 1.58 21.49 -3.03
N ALA A 616 2.21 21.10 -1.91
CA ALA A 616 1.67 20.08 -1.01
C ALA A 616 0.42 20.56 -0.22
N GLN A 617 0.43 21.80 0.27
CA GLN A 617 -0.63 22.33 1.13
C GLN A 617 -1.69 23.10 0.33
N PHE A 618 -1.30 23.74 -0.78
CA PHE A 618 -2.20 24.58 -1.57
C PHE A 618 -2.62 23.95 -2.90
N SER A 619 -2.14 22.74 -3.23
CA SER A 619 -2.51 22.02 -4.45
C SER A 619 -2.27 22.86 -5.72
N MET A 620 -1.20 23.66 -5.74
CA MET A 620 -0.90 24.60 -6.83
C MET A 620 0.01 23.94 -7.88
N PRO A 621 -0.48 23.58 -9.08
CA PRO A 621 0.33 22.91 -10.09
C PRO A 621 1.52 23.75 -10.56
N GLU A 622 1.37 25.07 -10.66
CA GLU A 622 2.43 25.99 -11.08
C GLU A 622 3.58 26.03 -10.06
N ALA A 623 3.28 25.90 -8.77
CA ALA A 623 4.30 25.79 -7.73
C ALA A 623 5.04 24.45 -7.81
N LEU A 624 4.33 23.37 -8.17
CA LEU A 624 4.95 22.06 -8.40
C LEU A 624 5.86 22.07 -9.63
N ASP A 625 5.45 22.72 -10.71
CA ASP A 625 6.26 22.84 -11.92
C ASP A 625 7.51 23.69 -11.66
N LEU A 626 7.37 24.79 -10.92
CA LEU A 626 8.52 25.57 -10.46
C LEU A 626 9.43 24.76 -9.53
N TYR A 627 8.87 24.00 -8.57
CA TYR A 627 9.65 23.09 -7.72
C TYR A 627 10.47 22.10 -8.55
N ARG A 628 9.84 21.44 -9.54
CA ARG A 628 10.49 20.48 -10.44
C ARG A 628 11.62 21.13 -11.23
N GLN A 629 11.38 22.33 -11.74
CA GLN A 629 12.38 23.10 -12.48
C GLN A 629 13.59 23.40 -11.60
N ILE A 630 13.37 23.92 -10.38
CA ILE A 630 14.45 24.26 -9.45
C ILE A 630 15.21 23.00 -9.01
N ALA A 631 14.50 21.93 -8.63
CA ALA A 631 15.13 20.68 -8.18
C ALA A 631 15.97 20.03 -9.30
N ARG A 632 15.50 20.07 -10.56
CA ARG A 632 16.25 19.57 -11.73
C ARG A 632 17.47 20.43 -12.05
N ALA A 633 17.35 21.76 -11.96
CA ALA A 633 18.44 22.68 -12.27
C ALA A 633 19.53 22.69 -11.19
N THR A 634 19.15 22.61 -9.91
CA THR A 634 20.07 22.77 -8.77
C THR A 634 20.52 21.46 -8.14
N GLY A 635 19.73 20.38 -8.29
CA GLY A 635 19.97 19.11 -7.60
C GLY A 635 19.76 19.14 -6.09
N LYS A 636 19.27 20.26 -5.51
CA LYS A 636 19.04 20.41 -4.06
C LYS A 636 17.79 19.65 -3.59
N THR A 637 17.82 19.18 -2.34
CA THR A 637 16.69 18.52 -1.66
C THR A 637 16.47 19.14 -0.28
N LEU A 638 15.21 19.17 0.14
CA LEU A 638 14.80 19.58 1.49
C LEU A 638 14.69 18.40 2.46
N ALA A 639 14.80 17.18 1.95
CA ALA A 639 14.59 15.96 2.72
C ALA A 639 15.78 15.73 3.67
N ARG A 640 15.50 15.43 4.95
CA ARG A 640 16.52 15.15 5.96
C ARG A 640 16.26 13.82 6.63
N TRP A 641 17.31 13.00 6.71
CA TRP A 641 17.26 11.76 7.47
C TRP A 641 17.04 12.06 8.95
N LYS A 642 16.39 11.12 9.62
CA LYS A 642 16.19 11.11 11.06
C LYS A 642 16.71 9.81 11.63
N LEU A 643 17.52 9.87 12.67
CA LEU A 643 17.94 8.72 13.43
C LEU A 643 16.79 8.26 14.32
N VAL A 644 16.39 7.00 14.20
CA VAL A 644 15.22 6.46 14.92
C VAL A 644 15.64 5.74 16.19
N TYR A 645 16.84 5.16 16.19
CA TYR A 645 17.45 4.62 17.40
C TYR A 645 18.09 5.76 18.19
N ASN A 646 17.66 5.98 19.43
CA ASN A 646 18.12 7.09 20.26
C ASN A 646 19.55 6.89 20.85
N GLU A 647 20.23 5.81 20.48
CA GLU A 647 21.60 5.46 20.92
C GLU A 647 21.78 5.25 22.43
N ARG A 648 20.67 5.07 23.17
CA ARG A 648 20.67 4.90 24.63
C ARG A 648 19.90 3.65 25.06
N ASP A 649 18.66 3.54 24.62
CA ASP A 649 17.74 2.49 24.99
C ASP A 649 16.85 2.10 23.79
N LEU A 650 16.07 1.05 23.95
CA LEU A 650 15.11 0.60 22.93
C LEU A 650 13.73 1.26 23.12
N ARG A 651 13.66 2.48 23.68
CA ARG A 651 12.38 3.19 23.82
C ARG A 651 11.81 3.51 22.44
N GLY A 652 10.54 3.15 22.23
CA GLY A 652 9.90 3.22 20.91
C GLY A 652 10.23 2.02 20.01
N TRP A 653 10.81 0.96 20.56
CA TRP A 653 11.05 -0.31 19.89
C TRP A 653 10.47 -1.49 20.69
N SER A 654 10.00 -2.53 20.00
CA SER A 654 9.45 -3.76 20.59
C SER A 654 10.01 -5.02 19.91
N ASP A 655 10.51 -5.97 20.71
CA ASP A 655 11.07 -7.26 20.27
C ASP A 655 10.11 -8.43 20.57
N ASP A 656 8.80 -8.16 20.66
CA ASP A 656 7.76 -9.16 20.90
C ASP A 656 8.05 -10.06 22.14
N GLY A 657 8.79 -9.54 23.13
CA GLY A 657 9.15 -10.21 24.39
C GLY A 657 10.37 -11.14 24.35
N ASN A 658 11.07 -11.26 23.22
CA ASN A 658 12.11 -12.28 23.02
C ASN A 658 13.49 -11.92 23.62
N LYS A 659 13.68 -10.69 24.10
CA LYS A 659 14.96 -10.16 24.66
C LYS A 659 16.18 -10.49 23.77
N SER A 660 15.98 -10.60 22.46
CA SER A 660 16.97 -10.92 21.45
C SER A 660 17.75 -9.68 20.99
N TYR A 661 17.27 -8.48 21.31
CA TYR A 661 17.92 -7.22 20.98
C TYR A 661 18.30 -6.44 22.24
N GLN A 662 19.44 -5.75 22.18
CA GLN A 662 19.97 -4.91 23.25
C GLN A 662 20.55 -3.61 22.68
N ALA A 663 20.23 -2.49 23.32
CA ALA A 663 20.90 -1.22 23.07
C ALA A 663 22.35 -1.27 23.58
N TYR A 664 23.31 -0.89 22.74
CA TYR A 664 24.74 -0.84 23.07
C TYR A 664 25.37 0.42 22.47
N GLY A 665 25.25 1.55 23.17
CA GLY A 665 25.69 2.84 22.66
C GLY A 665 25.07 3.15 21.29
N ARG A 666 25.89 3.48 20.29
CA ARG A 666 25.44 3.77 18.91
C ARG A 666 25.00 2.53 18.12
N GLU A 667 25.06 1.34 18.71
CA GLU A 667 24.68 0.07 18.09
C GLU A 667 23.45 -0.54 18.76
N ILE A 668 22.67 -1.28 17.98
CA ILE A 668 21.73 -2.29 18.47
C ILE A 668 22.37 -3.64 18.20
N ARG A 669 22.57 -4.44 19.24
CA ARG A 669 23.09 -5.80 19.13
C ARG A 669 21.96 -6.81 19.19
N ALA A 670 21.98 -7.77 18.29
CA ALA A 670 21.02 -8.85 18.22
C ALA A 670 21.71 -10.20 18.46
N ARG A 671 21.11 -11.03 19.31
CA ARG A 671 21.53 -12.41 19.57
C ARG A 671 20.30 -13.30 19.59
N VAL A 672 20.12 -14.09 18.54
CA VAL A 672 18.99 -15.02 18.40
C VAL A 672 19.48 -16.45 18.63
N ARG A 673 18.90 -17.13 19.61
CA ARG A 673 19.21 -18.52 19.93
C ARG A 673 18.18 -19.46 19.29
N THR A 674 18.63 -20.64 18.91
CA THR A 674 17.72 -21.75 18.58
C THR A 674 17.01 -22.23 19.83
N ASP A 675 15.69 -22.25 19.79
CA ASP A 675 14.85 -22.87 20.82
C ASP A 675 14.58 -24.32 20.42
N SER A 676 15.02 -25.28 21.23
CA SER A 676 14.85 -26.71 20.99
C SER A 676 13.40 -27.18 21.14
N SER A 677 12.50 -26.34 21.68
CA SER A 677 11.09 -26.65 21.90
C SER A 677 10.17 -26.29 20.72
N GLN A 678 10.67 -25.57 19.70
CA GLN A 678 9.87 -25.21 18.53
C GLN A 678 10.00 -26.27 17.42
N PRO A 679 8.88 -26.75 16.82
CA PRO A 679 8.95 -27.69 15.73
C PRO A 679 9.72 -27.08 14.55
N LYS A 680 10.77 -27.78 14.10
CA LYS A 680 11.47 -27.45 12.86
C LYS A 680 10.49 -27.62 11.71
N VAL A 681 9.91 -26.53 11.25
CA VAL A 681 9.19 -26.53 9.96
C VAL A 681 10.25 -26.66 8.88
N ASP A 682 10.18 -27.72 8.06
CA ASP A 682 11.10 -27.91 6.94
C ASP A 682 11.11 -26.65 6.04
N GLY A 683 12.29 -26.05 5.88
CA GLY A 683 12.48 -24.80 5.12
C GLY A 683 12.15 -23.50 5.86
N GLY A 684 11.77 -23.53 7.14
CA GLY A 684 11.50 -22.32 7.94
C GLY A 684 12.76 -21.68 8.54
N PHE A 685 12.86 -20.34 8.48
CA PHE A 685 13.89 -19.59 9.21
C PHE A 685 13.41 -19.26 10.63
N THR A 686 14.21 -19.59 11.65
CA THR A 686 14.03 -18.98 12.97
C THR A 686 14.57 -17.56 12.93
N THR A 687 13.67 -16.59 13.03
CA THR A 687 14.00 -15.15 13.02
C THR A 687 13.32 -14.43 14.17
N ARG A 688 13.94 -13.36 14.66
CA ARG A 688 13.35 -12.40 15.60
C ARG A 688 13.34 -11.02 14.96
N ALA A 689 12.30 -10.25 15.21
CA ALA A 689 12.14 -8.91 14.64
C ALA A 689 12.05 -7.88 15.76
N LEU A 690 12.79 -6.78 15.61
CA LEU A 690 12.68 -5.60 16.45
C LEU A 690 11.89 -4.53 15.70
N THR A 691 10.69 -4.24 16.16
CA THR A 691 9.75 -3.32 15.52
C THR A 691 9.90 -1.91 16.07
N CYS A 692 9.82 -0.90 15.21
CA CYS A 692 9.76 0.49 15.63
C CYS A 692 8.30 0.98 15.75
N ASP A 693 7.98 1.71 16.81
CA ASP A 693 6.67 2.33 17.07
C ASP A 693 6.41 3.58 16.19
N VAL A 694 6.66 3.46 14.90
CA VAL A 694 6.41 4.50 13.90
C VAL A 694 5.68 3.88 12.72
N THR A 695 4.56 4.50 12.33
CA THR A 695 3.73 4.10 11.20
C THR A 695 3.75 5.16 10.10
N PHE A 696 3.69 4.73 8.84
CA PHE A 696 3.68 5.65 7.70
C PHE A 696 2.39 5.54 6.90
N GLU A 697 1.85 6.70 6.53
CA GLU A 697 0.74 6.81 5.60
C GLU A 697 1.21 7.15 4.17
N GLY A 698 2.46 7.64 4.01
CA GLY A 698 3.04 8.11 2.75
C GLY A 698 4.32 7.39 2.33
N ASP A 699 5.04 7.97 1.37
CA ASP A 699 6.34 7.49 0.88
C ASP A 699 7.42 7.64 1.96
N PHE A 700 8.36 6.70 2.04
CA PHE A 700 9.43 6.74 3.03
C PHE A 700 10.70 6.05 2.54
N SER A 701 11.84 6.41 3.14
CA SER A 701 13.08 5.64 3.00
C SER A 701 13.57 5.14 4.34
N LEU A 702 14.08 3.93 4.39
CA LEU A 702 14.67 3.29 5.55
C LEU A 702 16.10 2.87 5.22
N GLU A 703 17.04 3.14 6.12
CA GLU A 703 18.44 2.75 5.96
C GLU A 703 19.02 2.28 7.30
N SER A 704 19.88 1.27 7.27
CA SER A 704 20.71 0.87 8.41
C SER A 704 22.02 0.27 7.94
N GLU A 705 23.07 0.47 8.73
CA GLU A 705 24.31 -0.27 8.60
C GLU A 705 24.24 -1.54 9.45
N MET A 706 24.66 -2.65 8.87
CA MET A 706 24.56 -3.99 9.43
C MET A 706 25.92 -4.68 9.45
N TRP A 707 26.23 -5.34 10.56
CA TRP A 707 27.38 -6.23 10.68
C TRP A 707 26.89 -7.66 10.89
N LEU A 708 27.38 -8.56 10.06
CA LEU A 708 27.13 -10.00 10.13
C LEU A 708 28.40 -10.75 9.75
N GLU A 709 28.69 -11.83 10.48
CA GLU A 709 29.86 -12.66 10.24
C GLU A 709 29.44 -14.07 9.80
N GLU A 710 30.12 -14.59 8.79
CA GLU A 710 29.95 -15.98 8.35
C GLU A 710 30.29 -16.94 9.51
N GLY A 711 29.43 -17.93 9.72
CA GLY A 711 29.55 -18.89 10.82
C GLY A 711 28.99 -18.41 12.17
N LYS A 712 28.85 -17.09 12.40
CA LYS A 712 28.22 -16.53 13.62
C LYS A 712 26.78 -16.10 13.42
N SER A 713 26.41 -15.72 12.21
CA SER A 713 25.06 -15.26 11.84
C SER A 713 24.51 -16.09 10.71
N ARG A 714 23.18 -16.25 10.66
CA ARG A 714 22.51 -16.81 9.47
C ARG A 714 22.01 -15.74 8.50
N LEU A 715 21.49 -14.63 9.04
CA LEU A 715 20.98 -13.50 8.28
C LEU A 715 20.68 -12.31 9.21
N CYS A 716 20.66 -11.11 8.65
CA CYS A 716 20.12 -9.89 9.26
C CYS A 716 19.39 -9.07 8.20
N GLY A 717 18.56 -8.10 8.57
CA GLY A 717 17.78 -7.38 7.56
C GLY A 717 16.84 -6.31 8.08
N LEU A 718 16.16 -5.66 7.15
CA LEU A 718 15.14 -4.66 7.40
C LEU A 718 13.76 -5.27 7.18
N THR A 719 12.79 -4.87 8.00
CA THR A 719 11.37 -5.17 7.78
C THR A 719 10.59 -3.91 7.48
N PHE A 720 9.58 -4.02 6.62
CA PHE A 720 8.67 -2.94 6.26
C PHE A 720 7.30 -3.51 5.85
N GLY A 721 6.29 -2.66 5.71
CA GLY A 721 4.92 -3.11 5.42
C GLY A 721 4.30 -3.95 6.55
N ARG A 722 4.83 -3.85 7.78
CA ARG A 722 4.40 -4.67 8.92
C ARG A 722 2.96 -4.35 9.31
N LYS A 723 2.13 -5.39 9.41
CA LYS A 723 0.76 -5.35 9.92
C LYS A 723 0.69 -5.93 11.34
N ASP A 724 1.45 -6.99 11.58
CA ASP A 724 1.62 -7.61 12.89
C ASP A 724 2.94 -8.41 12.96
N THR A 725 3.14 -9.18 14.03
CA THR A 725 4.34 -9.98 14.32
C THR A 725 4.64 -11.06 13.30
N SER A 726 3.67 -11.43 12.47
CA SER A 726 3.72 -12.53 11.53
C SER A 726 3.38 -12.11 10.09
N ASN A 727 3.12 -10.83 9.86
CA ASN A 727 2.71 -10.29 8.56
C ASN A 727 3.53 -9.04 8.23
N PHE A 728 4.61 -9.22 7.48
CA PHE A 728 5.52 -8.15 7.06
C PHE A 728 6.37 -8.58 5.86
N ILE A 729 7.02 -7.60 5.24
CA ILE A 729 8.00 -7.81 4.17
C ILE A 729 9.39 -7.61 4.78
N ALA A 730 10.35 -8.43 4.37
CA ALA A 730 11.71 -8.35 4.84
C ALA A 730 12.70 -8.34 3.66
N LEU A 731 13.72 -7.50 3.78
CA LEU A 731 14.90 -7.53 2.94
C LEU A 731 16.04 -8.10 3.79
N LEU A 732 16.45 -9.33 3.48
CA LEU A 732 17.32 -10.17 4.29
C LEU A 732 18.70 -10.30 3.64
N LEU A 733 19.74 -9.94 4.37
CA LEU A 733 21.12 -10.09 3.99
C LEU A 733 21.72 -11.35 4.63
N HIS A 734 22.30 -12.22 3.82
CA HIS A 734 22.99 -13.43 4.25
C HIS A 734 24.51 -13.25 4.21
N PRO A 735 25.26 -13.78 5.18
CA PRO A 735 26.71 -13.60 5.23
C PRO A 735 27.43 -14.33 4.09
N LYS A 736 26.76 -15.30 3.45
CA LYS A 736 27.24 -16.01 2.25
C LYS A 736 27.14 -15.18 0.96
N GLY A 737 26.75 -13.92 1.04
CA GLY A 737 26.60 -13.04 -0.12
C GLY A 737 25.31 -13.24 -0.88
N PHE A 738 24.18 -13.35 -0.16
CA PHE A 738 22.84 -13.35 -0.75
C PHE A 738 21.98 -12.25 -0.14
N LEU A 739 21.04 -11.74 -0.95
CA LEU A 739 20.04 -10.77 -0.55
C LEU A 739 18.67 -11.28 -0.99
N ASP A 740 17.78 -11.47 -0.03
CA ASP A 740 16.44 -12.01 -0.24
C ASP A 740 15.39 -10.94 0.05
N LEU A 741 14.44 -10.78 -0.86
CA LEU A 741 13.18 -10.12 -0.55
C LEU A 741 12.18 -11.22 -0.20
N ALA A 742 11.65 -11.21 1.01
CA ALA A 742 10.71 -12.23 1.46
C ALA A 742 9.49 -11.62 2.14
N HIS A 743 8.36 -12.32 2.03
CA HIS A 743 7.11 -11.98 2.69
C HIS A 743 6.85 -13.03 3.77
N ASN A 744 6.73 -12.59 5.03
CA ASN A 744 6.22 -13.44 6.11
C ASN A 744 4.70 -13.29 6.18
N ARG A 745 3.96 -14.39 6.03
CA ARG A 745 2.49 -14.43 6.03
C ARG A 745 2.00 -15.43 7.07
N GLY A 746 1.60 -14.94 8.23
CA GLY A 746 1.15 -15.78 9.34
C GLY A 746 2.23 -16.77 9.81
N GLY A 747 3.50 -16.40 9.72
CA GLY A 747 4.64 -17.26 10.05
C GLY A 747 5.20 -18.07 8.88
N VAL A 748 4.54 -18.07 7.72
CA VAL A 748 5.01 -18.75 6.52
C VAL A 748 5.82 -17.78 5.66
N TRP A 749 7.05 -18.16 5.33
CA TRP A 749 7.95 -17.37 4.49
C TRP A 749 7.72 -17.68 3.01
N GLN A 750 7.51 -16.64 2.21
CA GLN A 750 7.53 -16.69 0.75
C GLN A 750 8.65 -15.79 0.25
N VAL A 751 9.68 -16.37 -0.35
CA VAL A 751 10.74 -15.60 -1.02
C VAL A 751 10.17 -15.04 -2.33
N LEU A 752 10.22 -13.72 -2.48
CA LEU A 752 9.79 -12.98 -3.66
C LEU A 752 10.95 -12.69 -4.62
N ASP A 753 12.16 -12.63 -4.08
CA ASP A 753 13.41 -12.42 -4.81
C ASP A 753 14.57 -13.04 -4.06
N HIS A 754 15.50 -13.68 -4.78
CA HIS A 754 16.74 -14.23 -4.24
C HIS A 754 17.89 -13.86 -5.17
N ARG A 755 18.90 -13.13 -4.66
CA ARG A 755 19.98 -12.59 -5.50
C ARG A 755 21.33 -12.68 -4.80
N GLN A 756 22.38 -12.93 -5.58
CA GLN A 756 23.75 -12.82 -5.10
C GLN A 756 24.10 -11.34 -4.84
N ALA A 757 24.68 -11.09 -3.68
CA ALA A 757 25.19 -9.80 -3.23
C ALA A 757 26.70 -9.92 -2.98
N ALA A 758 27.48 -8.99 -3.53
CA ALA A 758 28.92 -8.94 -3.28
C ALA A 758 29.16 -8.29 -1.92
N LEU A 759 29.53 -9.09 -0.91
CA LEU A 759 29.83 -8.61 0.44
C LEU A 759 31.34 -8.60 0.68
N THR A 760 31.84 -7.47 1.15
CA THR A 760 33.18 -7.30 1.74
C THR A 760 33.15 -7.61 3.24
N LYS A 761 34.29 -7.72 3.91
CA LYS A 761 34.30 -7.76 5.38
C LYS A 761 33.94 -6.38 5.93
N GLY A 762 33.00 -6.31 6.87
CA GLY A 762 32.70 -5.10 7.63
C GLY A 762 31.21 -4.76 7.74
N TRP A 763 30.93 -3.46 7.89
CA TRP A 763 29.57 -2.93 7.92
C TRP A 763 29.02 -2.79 6.51
N HIS A 764 27.79 -3.28 6.29
CA HIS A 764 27.05 -3.14 5.04
C HIS A 764 25.85 -2.23 5.22
N LYS A 765 25.66 -1.30 4.29
CA LYS A 765 24.54 -0.37 4.33
C LYS A 765 23.39 -0.89 3.47
N LEU A 766 22.29 -1.24 4.13
CA LEU A 766 21.06 -1.67 3.46
C LEU A 766 20.05 -0.53 3.47
N ARG A 767 19.46 -0.22 2.32
CA ARG A 767 18.45 0.84 2.17
C ARG A 767 17.26 0.41 1.32
N VAL A 768 16.07 0.83 1.75
CA VAL A 768 14.78 0.63 1.11
C VAL A 768 14.14 2.00 0.87
N ASP A 769 13.77 2.30 -0.38
CA ASP A 769 12.99 3.50 -0.72
C ASP A 769 11.59 3.07 -1.21
N VAL A 770 10.54 3.45 -0.50
CA VAL A 770 9.13 3.18 -0.83
C VAL A 770 8.52 4.42 -1.47
N ALA A 771 8.06 4.29 -2.72
CA ALA A 771 7.35 5.31 -3.48
C ALA A 771 6.07 4.74 -4.13
N GLY A 772 4.94 4.91 -3.44
CA GLY A 772 3.67 4.27 -3.75
C GLY A 772 3.82 2.74 -3.77
N LYS A 773 3.57 2.11 -4.92
CA LYS A 773 3.73 0.66 -5.12
C LYS A 773 5.15 0.23 -5.54
N ASN A 774 6.05 1.18 -5.79
CA ASN A 774 7.43 0.89 -6.18
C ASN A 774 8.32 0.91 -4.95
N VAL A 775 9.17 -0.11 -4.81
CA VAL A 775 10.15 -0.19 -3.74
C VAL A 775 11.53 -0.42 -4.32
N ASP A 776 12.44 0.51 -4.10
CA ASP A 776 13.82 0.43 -4.57
C ASP A 776 14.73 -0.06 -3.44
N PHE A 777 15.64 -0.97 -3.78
CA PHE A 777 16.60 -1.54 -2.82
C PHE A 777 18.02 -1.16 -3.19
N TYR A 778 18.81 -0.79 -2.18
CA TYR A 778 20.21 -0.44 -2.31
C TYR A 778 21.06 -1.20 -1.30
N LEU A 779 22.26 -1.60 -1.71
CA LEU A 779 23.28 -2.20 -0.87
C LEU A 779 24.58 -1.44 -1.08
N ASP A 780 25.19 -0.97 0.00
CA ASP A 780 26.44 -0.21 0.00
C ASP A 780 26.38 1.02 -0.93
N GLY A 781 25.19 1.64 -1.01
CA GLY A 781 24.91 2.80 -1.86
C GLY A 781 24.68 2.48 -3.35
N LEU A 782 24.80 1.21 -3.76
CA LEU A 782 24.55 0.77 -5.12
C LEU A 782 23.10 0.28 -5.27
N TRP A 783 22.44 0.73 -6.32
CA TRP A 783 21.08 0.30 -6.64
C TRP A 783 21.06 -1.17 -7.09
N ILE A 784 20.17 -1.97 -6.53
CA ILE A 784 20.03 -3.40 -6.83
C ILE A 784 18.82 -3.68 -7.70
N ARG A 785 17.63 -3.18 -7.31
CA ARG A 785 16.41 -3.34 -8.12
C ARG A 785 15.29 -2.43 -7.63
N THR A 786 14.28 -2.31 -8.47
CA THR A 786 12.92 -1.91 -8.09
C THR A 786 12.03 -3.15 -8.03
N TYR A 787 11.25 -3.32 -6.97
CA TYR A 787 10.13 -4.25 -6.90
C TYR A 787 8.80 -3.50 -6.93
N VAL A 788 7.84 -3.98 -7.74
CA VAL A 788 6.54 -3.33 -7.91
C VAL A 788 5.45 -4.20 -7.30
N PHE A 789 4.94 -3.78 -6.13
CA PHE A 789 3.85 -4.45 -5.43
C PHE A 789 2.50 -4.24 -6.17
N PRO A 790 1.51 -5.12 -5.91
CA PRO A 790 0.17 -4.99 -6.53
C PRO A 790 -0.50 -3.65 -6.22
N ASN A 791 -0.36 -3.18 -4.98
CA ASN A 791 -0.81 -1.88 -4.49
C ASN A 791 0.17 -1.39 -3.41
N ASP A 792 0.03 -0.13 -3.01
CA ASP A 792 0.85 0.53 -1.98
C ASP A 792 0.54 0.05 -0.55
N ALA A 793 -0.68 -0.41 -0.28
CA ALA A 793 -1.07 -0.94 1.03
C ALA A 793 -0.19 -2.11 1.49
N VAL A 794 0.40 -2.87 0.56
CA VAL A 794 1.36 -3.94 0.87
C VAL A 794 2.65 -3.38 1.48
N ALA A 795 3.19 -2.27 0.96
CA ALA A 795 4.43 -1.66 1.44
C ALA A 795 4.21 -0.70 2.62
N ARG A 796 2.99 -0.15 2.78
CA ARG A 796 2.60 0.69 3.91
C ARG A 796 2.50 -0.12 5.20
N GLY A 797 2.95 0.43 6.32
CA GLY A 797 2.87 -0.23 7.63
C GLY A 797 3.99 0.18 8.55
N GLY A 798 4.21 -0.62 9.59
CA GLY A 798 5.38 -0.49 10.45
C GLY A 798 6.66 -0.97 9.76
N PHE A 799 7.79 -0.64 10.37
CA PHE A 799 9.11 -1.12 9.97
C PHE A 799 9.91 -1.59 11.17
N GLY A 800 11.04 -2.23 10.90
CA GLY A 800 11.91 -2.73 11.96
C GLY A 800 13.17 -3.38 11.44
N LEU A 801 13.85 -4.08 12.33
CA LEU A 801 15.02 -4.91 12.07
C LEU A 801 14.63 -6.38 12.19
N ILE A 802 15.35 -7.28 11.52
CA ILE A 802 15.13 -8.72 11.64
C ILE A 802 16.44 -9.48 11.63
N THR A 803 16.61 -10.39 12.58
CA THR A 803 17.81 -11.21 12.71
C THR A 803 17.43 -12.69 12.72
N GLY A 804 18.16 -13.51 11.98
CA GLY A 804 18.07 -14.97 12.06
C GLY A 804 18.89 -15.50 13.24
N VAL A 805 18.93 -16.82 13.41
CA VAL A 805 19.80 -17.47 14.41
C VAL A 805 21.24 -16.95 14.30
N GLY A 806 21.82 -16.61 15.45
CA GLY A 806 23.19 -16.10 15.56
C GLY A 806 23.27 -14.66 16.07
N GLU A 807 24.36 -13.99 15.73
CA GLU A 807 24.65 -12.63 16.16
C GLU A 807 24.67 -11.65 14.98
N ALA A 808 24.14 -10.45 15.19
CA ALA A 808 24.23 -9.34 14.24
C ALA A 808 24.25 -8.01 15.00
N SER A 809 24.82 -6.97 14.39
CA SER A 809 24.78 -5.62 14.92
C SER A 809 24.20 -4.66 13.89
N TYR A 810 23.50 -3.64 14.37
CA TYR A 810 22.89 -2.59 13.58
C TYR A 810 23.35 -1.24 14.10
N ARG A 811 23.60 -0.29 13.22
CA ARG A 811 23.81 1.12 13.59
C ARG A 811 23.24 2.04 12.53
N GLU A 812 23.21 3.33 12.83
CA GLU A 812 22.75 4.37 11.89
C GLU A 812 21.36 4.02 11.31
N VAL A 813 20.47 3.52 12.18
CA VAL A 813 19.09 3.14 11.81
C VAL A 813 18.29 4.41 11.58
N ARG A 814 18.17 4.78 10.31
CA ARG A 814 17.69 6.08 9.86
C ARG A 814 16.45 5.94 8.99
N LEU A 815 15.60 6.96 9.09
CA LEU A 815 14.33 7.06 8.41
C LEU A 815 14.24 8.42 7.72
N LEU A 816 13.67 8.41 6.51
CA LEU A 816 13.26 9.59 5.79
C LEU A 816 11.76 9.49 5.52
N ALA A 817 10.94 9.97 6.44
CA ALA A 817 9.49 10.02 6.25
C ALA A 817 9.13 11.22 5.35
N ARG A 818 8.23 11.02 4.38
CA ARG A 818 7.74 12.09 3.52
C ARG A 818 6.23 12.23 3.68
N ASP A 819 5.72 13.45 3.51
CA ASP A 819 4.28 13.70 3.55
C ASP A 819 3.61 12.96 2.36
N PRO A 820 2.46 12.29 2.55
CA PRO A 820 1.76 11.57 1.48
C PRO A 820 1.43 12.44 0.25
N HIS A 821 1.25 13.74 0.46
CA HIS A 821 0.94 14.73 -0.58
C HIS A 821 2.19 15.45 -1.09
N ASP A 822 3.39 15.06 -0.65
CA ASP A 822 4.65 15.62 -1.13
C ASP A 822 5.09 14.95 -2.44
N PRO A 823 4.99 15.63 -3.60
CA PRO A 823 5.42 15.07 -4.88
C PRO A 823 6.94 14.92 -4.99
N SER A 824 7.71 15.53 -4.08
CA SER A 824 9.18 15.51 -4.08
C SER A 824 9.72 14.09 -4.03
N ALA A 825 9.03 13.17 -3.34
CA ALA A 825 9.45 11.78 -3.24
C ALA A 825 9.57 11.10 -4.60
N ARG A 826 8.52 11.24 -5.41
CA ARG A 826 8.40 10.66 -6.74
C ARG A 826 9.37 11.33 -7.71
N ILE A 827 9.57 12.65 -7.58
CA ILE A 827 10.52 13.42 -8.40
C ILE A 827 11.96 13.03 -8.07
N GLU A 828 12.33 12.99 -6.79
CA GLU A 828 13.67 12.57 -6.36
C GLU A 828 13.98 11.15 -6.80
N ARG A 829 12.99 10.25 -6.70
CA ARG A 829 13.09 8.90 -7.26
C ARG A 829 13.26 8.93 -8.78
N GLU A 830 12.44 9.68 -9.51
CA GLU A 830 12.57 9.82 -10.98
C GLU A 830 13.97 10.28 -11.38
N LEU A 831 14.51 11.30 -10.70
CA LEU A 831 15.86 11.82 -10.94
C LEU A 831 16.94 10.81 -10.56
N ALA A 832 16.80 10.12 -9.42
CA ALA A 832 17.72 9.07 -9.01
C ALA A 832 17.74 7.91 -10.02
N MET A 833 16.57 7.44 -10.45
CA MET A 833 16.44 6.39 -11.46
C MET A 833 16.97 6.84 -12.82
N ALA A 834 16.79 8.11 -13.20
CA ALA A 834 17.38 8.66 -14.42
C ALA A 834 18.92 8.72 -14.35
N LYS A 835 19.50 9.05 -13.18
CA LYS A 835 20.94 9.01 -12.94
C LYS A 835 21.47 7.57 -13.00
N ILE A 836 20.79 6.64 -12.33
CA ILE A 836 21.13 5.20 -12.35
C ILE A 836 21.06 4.66 -13.78
N ALA A 837 20.05 5.08 -14.56
CA ALA A 837 19.89 4.67 -15.95
C ALA A 837 21.04 5.15 -16.86
N LYS A 838 21.61 6.32 -16.57
CA LYS A 838 22.74 6.88 -17.33
C LYS A 838 24.11 6.41 -16.84
N ASN A 839 24.24 6.07 -15.55
CA ASN A 839 25.52 5.69 -14.94
C ASN A 839 25.48 4.26 -14.36
N PRO A 840 26.04 3.27 -15.08
CA PRO A 840 26.15 1.89 -14.58
C PRO A 840 26.93 1.75 -13.28
N ALA A 841 27.83 2.67 -12.92
CA ALA A 841 28.60 2.62 -11.67
C ALA A 841 27.73 2.82 -10.41
N LEU A 842 26.50 3.33 -10.56
CA LEU A 842 25.52 3.46 -9.47
C LEU A 842 24.68 2.19 -9.27
N ARG A 843 24.94 1.13 -10.03
CA ARG A 843 24.23 -0.16 -9.94
C ARG A 843 25.13 -1.20 -9.30
N ALA A 844 24.53 -2.12 -8.58
CA ALA A 844 25.22 -3.33 -8.16
C ALA A 844 25.74 -4.07 -9.41
N ARG A 845 26.98 -4.57 -9.33
CA ARG A 845 27.60 -5.30 -10.45
C ARG A 845 26.68 -6.45 -10.89
N ASN A 846 26.61 -6.69 -12.19
CA ASN A 846 25.83 -7.78 -12.80
C ASN A 846 24.31 -7.74 -12.54
N THR A 847 23.77 -6.54 -12.30
CA THR A 847 22.32 -6.29 -12.25
C THR A 847 21.82 -5.72 -13.57
N PHE A 848 20.79 -6.34 -14.13
CA PHE A 848 20.20 -5.99 -15.42
C PHE A 848 18.71 -5.66 -15.35
N THR A 849 18.01 -5.97 -14.26
CA THR A 849 16.57 -5.67 -14.08
C THR A 849 16.26 -4.20 -14.39
N GLY A 850 15.24 -3.95 -15.21
CA GLY A 850 14.87 -2.61 -15.69
C GLY A 850 15.76 -2.03 -16.79
N PHE A 851 16.81 -2.75 -17.20
CA PHE A 851 17.76 -2.33 -18.24
C PHE A 851 17.87 -3.38 -19.36
N PRO A 852 18.37 -3.00 -20.54
CA PRO A 852 18.69 -3.99 -21.57
C PRO A 852 19.77 -4.97 -21.07
N PRO A 853 19.63 -6.28 -21.32
CA PRO A 853 20.66 -7.25 -20.97
C PRO A 853 21.92 -7.05 -21.85
N PRO A 854 23.09 -7.55 -21.43
CA PRO A 854 24.26 -7.62 -22.30
C PRO A 854 23.98 -8.36 -23.62
N PRO A 855 24.63 -7.98 -24.73
CA PRO A 855 24.53 -8.73 -25.99
C PRO A 855 25.06 -10.16 -25.85
N LEU A 856 24.47 -11.08 -26.60
CA LEU A 856 24.95 -12.47 -26.73
C LEU A 856 26.14 -12.55 -27.73
N THR A 857 27.19 -11.77 -27.49
CA THR A 857 28.35 -11.68 -28.38
C THR A 857 29.14 -12.99 -28.42
N ASN A 858 29.64 -13.38 -29.59
CA ASN A 858 30.38 -14.64 -29.81
C ASN A 858 29.58 -15.93 -29.55
N ALA A 859 28.25 -15.86 -29.47
CA ALA A 859 27.39 -17.02 -29.35
C ALA A 859 27.52 -17.96 -30.55
N VAL A 860 27.69 -19.26 -30.30
CA VAL A 860 27.57 -20.29 -31.34
C VAL A 860 26.19 -20.93 -31.22
N TRP A 861 25.32 -20.66 -32.18
CA TRP A 861 23.92 -21.12 -32.18
C TRP A 861 23.83 -22.59 -32.60
N ALA A 862 23.25 -23.42 -31.74
CA ALA A 862 23.09 -24.86 -31.95
C ALA A 862 21.71 -25.22 -32.52
N SER A 863 20.68 -24.44 -32.19
CA SER A 863 19.31 -24.57 -32.71
C SER A 863 18.61 -23.22 -32.76
N GLY A 864 17.62 -23.08 -33.66
CA GLY A 864 16.83 -21.86 -33.81
C GLY A 864 17.53 -20.71 -34.54
N ARG A 865 16.79 -19.63 -34.81
CA ARG A 865 17.33 -18.43 -35.48
C ARG A 865 18.02 -17.53 -34.46
N ALA A 866 19.23 -17.10 -34.78
CA ALA A 866 19.97 -16.11 -33.99
C ALA A 866 19.13 -14.84 -33.75
N PHE A 867 19.23 -14.30 -32.54
CA PHE A 867 18.51 -13.09 -32.15
C PHE A 867 19.26 -12.30 -31.10
N ASP A 868 18.92 -11.01 -30.99
CA ASP A 868 19.39 -10.14 -29.92
C ASP A 868 18.27 -9.95 -28.89
N PRO A 869 18.46 -10.35 -27.61
CA PRO A 869 17.45 -10.19 -26.57
C PRO A 869 17.06 -8.72 -26.32
N ARG A 870 17.90 -7.77 -26.71
CA ARG A 870 17.62 -6.33 -26.57
C ARG A 870 16.63 -5.80 -27.60
N THR A 871 16.34 -6.57 -28.66
CA THR A 871 15.44 -6.13 -29.73
C THR A 871 13.99 -6.14 -29.25
N PRO A 872 13.30 -4.98 -29.22
CA PRO A 872 11.91 -4.92 -28.77
C PRO A 872 10.96 -5.77 -29.64
N GLY A 873 9.91 -6.28 -29.03
CA GLY A 873 8.76 -6.90 -29.71
C GLY A 873 8.47 -8.34 -29.34
N ARG A 874 9.32 -9.01 -28.55
CA ARG A 874 9.06 -10.37 -28.04
C ARG A 874 9.59 -10.54 -26.63
N VAL A 875 8.81 -11.22 -25.80
CA VAL A 875 9.26 -11.67 -24.48
C VAL A 875 10.23 -12.84 -24.65
N THR A 876 11.37 -12.79 -23.94
CA THR A 876 12.40 -13.82 -24.02
C THR A 876 12.81 -14.29 -22.61
N ALA A 877 12.79 -15.60 -22.36
CA ALA A 877 13.44 -16.20 -21.20
C ALA A 877 14.84 -16.71 -21.60
N LEU A 878 15.88 -16.19 -20.96
CA LEU A 878 17.27 -16.65 -21.08
C LEU A 878 17.58 -17.55 -19.87
N LEU A 879 17.95 -18.81 -20.11
CA LEU A 879 18.29 -19.77 -19.06
C LEU A 879 19.76 -20.16 -19.20
N PHE A 880 20.58 -19.80 -18.19
CA PHE A 880 22.00 -20.12 -18.16
C PHE A 880 22.21 -21.50 -17.56
N TRP A 881 22.91 -22.34 -18.30
CA TRP A 881 22.94 -23.77 -18.06
C TRP A 881 24.34 -24.36 -18.25
N SER A 882 24.69 -25.34 -17.40
CA SER A 882 25.91 -26.13 -17.53
C SER A 882 25.64 -27.59 -17.15
N LEU A 883 26.53 -28.51 -17.53
CA LEU A 883 26.39 -29.92 -17.16
C LEU A 883 26.54 -30.13 -15.66
N ASP A 884 27.44 -29.38 -15.01
CA ASP A 884 27.62 -29.47 -13.56
C ASP A 884 26.38 -28.95 -12.82
N GLN A 885 25.81 -27.84 -13.30
CA GLN A 885 24.56 -27.30 -12.77
C GLN A 885 23.41 -28.28 -12.97
N GLU A 886 23.28 -28.91 -14.14
CA GLU A 886 22.22 -29.90 -14.39
C GLU A 886 22.30 -31.12 -13.48
N ARG A 887 23.52 -31.56 -13.14
CA ARG A 887 23.72 -32.70 -12.21
C ARG A 887 23.31 -32.36 -10.78
N GLN A 888 23.54 -31.12 -10.35
CA GLN A 888 23.20 -30.68 -8.99
C GLN A 888 21.75 -30.19 -8.88
N LEU A 889 21.24 -29.56 -9.94
CA LEU A 889 19.94 -28.94 -10.02
C LEU A 889 19.37 -29.07 -11.45
N PRO A 890 18.70 -30.19 -11.76
CA PRO A 890 18.10 -30.40 -13.08
C PRO A 890 17.11 -29.28 -13.46
N THR A 891 17.39 -28.57 -14.57
CA THR A 891 16.59 -27.42 -15.04
C THR A 891 16.17 -27.54 -16.50
N LEU A 892 16.73 -28.48 -17.24
CA LEU A 892 16.49 -28.58 -18.68
C LEU A 892 15.03 -28.96 -19.00
N ALA A 893 14.38 -29.77 -18.15
CA ALA A 893 12.96 -30.10 -18.26
C ALA A 893 12.04 -28.86 -18.09
N TYR A 894 12.42 -27.94 -17.20
CA TYR A 894 11.68 -26.69 -16.98
C TYR A 894 11.75 -25.77 -18.22
N ALA A 895 12.90 -25.71 -18.90
CA ALA A 895 13.04 -24.96 -20.15
C ALA A 895 12.06 -25.44 -21.23
N GLY A 896 11.90 -26.76 -21.36
CA GLY A 896 10.92 -27.38 -22.26
C GLY A 896 9.48 -27.06 -21.87
N GLU A 897 9.16 -27.12 -20.58
CA GLU A 897 7.83 -26.78 -20.08
C GLU A 897 7.47 -25.31 -20.34
N LEU A 898 8.40 -24.38 -20.10
CA LEU A 898 8.21 -22.98 -20.40
C LEU A 898 7.89 -22.75 -21.88
N ALA A 899 8.66 -23.38 -22.78
CA ALA A 899 8.45 -23.24 -24.21
C ALA A 899 7.06 -23.77 -24.61
N ARG A 900 6.65 -24.93 -24.09
CA ARG A 900 5.36 -25.57 -24.36
C ARG A 900 4.19 -24.75 -23.83
N ARG A 901 4.21 -24.41 -22.53
CA ARG A 901 3.12 -23.70 -21.82
C ARG A 901 2.85 -22.32 -22.42
N TRP A 902 3.90 -21.60 -22.80
CA TRP A 902 3.80 -20.19 -23.22
C TRP A 902 3.95 -19.98 -24.73
N LYS A 903 3.98 -21.05 -25.52
CA LYS A 903 3.97 -20.99 -27.00
C LYS A 903 2.80 -20.17 -27.53
N ALA A 904 1.62 -20.33 -26.93
CA ALA A 904 0.39 -19.66 -27.33
C ALA A 904 0.50 -18.13 -27.27
N VAL A 905 1.26 -17.58 -26.32
CA VAL A 905 1.48 -16.13 -26.14
C VAL A 905 2.77 -15.62 -26.78
N GLY A 906 3.58 -16.50 -27.37
CA GLY A 906 4.76 -16.14 -28.15
C GLY A 906 6.03 -15.91 -27.33
N LEU A 907 6.14 -16.52 -26.14
CA LEU A 907 7.38 -16.54 -25.37
C LEU A 907 8.49 -17.23 -26.18
N ARG A 908 9.67 -16.62 -26.20
CA ARG A 908 10.90 -17.25 -26.70
C ARG A 908 11.71 -17.78 -25.53
N VAL A 909 12.06 -19.06 -25.54
CA VAL A 909 12.96 -19.64 -24.52
C VAL A 909 14.31 -19.90 -25.16
N ALA A 910 15.37 -19.39 -24.56
CA ALA A 910 16.73 -19.57 -25.02
C ALA A 910 17.63 -20.14 -23.91
N LEU A 911 18.25 -21.28 -24.20
CA LEU A 911 19.21 -21.95 -23.33
C LEU A 911 20.64 -21.51 -23.69
N VAL A 912 21.32 -20.89 -22.73
CA VAL A 912 22.70 -20.41 -22.86
C VAL A 912 23.62 -21.39 -22.16
N ALA A 913 24.25 -22.27 -22.93
CA ALA A 913 25.10 -23.32 -22.40
C ALA A 913 26.54 -22.84 -22.16
N SER A 914 27.13 -23.27 -21.04
CA SER A 914 28.52 -22.94 -20.68
C SER A 914 29.53 -23.59 -21.64
N LYS A 915 30.80 -23.18 -21.52
CA LYS A 915 31.93 -23.75 -22.26
C LYS A 915 32.15 -25.26 -22.05
N GLN A 916 31.53 -25.86 -21.03
CA GLN A 916 31.63 -27.30 -20.74
C GLN A 916 30.89 -28.16 -21.76
N VAL A 917 29.96 -27.56 -22.52
CA VAL A 917 29.09 -28.28 -23.45
C VAL A 917 29.49 -27.96 -24.88
N HIS A 918 29.93 -28.97 -25.60
CA HIS A 918 30.25 -28.82 -27.02
C HIS A 918 28.99 -28.58 -27.83
N VAL A 919 29.03 -27.60 -28.76
CA VAL A 919 27.86 -27.19 -29.57
C VAL A 919 27.19 -28.36 -30.31
N ARG A 920 27.96 -29.36 -30.76
CA ARG A 920 27.44 -30.56 -31.44
C ARG A 920 26.60 -31.47 -30.52
N GLY A 921 26.84 -31.45 -29.21
CA GLY A 921 26.11 -32.26 -28.23
C GLY A 921 24.79 -31.65 -27.77
N LEU A 922 24.66 -30.32 -27.86
CA LEU A 922 23.47 -29.57 -27.40
C LEU A 922 22.14 -30.05 -28.01
N PRO A 923 22.02 -30.23 -29.35
CA PRO A 923 20.79 -30.74 -29.94
C PRO A 923 20.41 -32.14 -29.43
N GLY A 924 21.40 -32.98 -29.09
CA GLY A 924 21.17 -34.30 -28.49
C GLY A 924 20.53 -34.22 -27.11
N HIS A 925 20.94 -33.25 -26.28
CA HIS A 925 20.32 -33.02 -24.97
C HIS A 925 18.89 -32.49 -25.09
N LEU A 926 18.61 -31.58 -26.05
CA LEU A 926 17.26 -31.05 -26.28
C LEU A 926 16.28 -32.08 -26.82
N ARG A 927 16.72 -32.94 -27.75
CA ARG A 927 15.88 -34.00 -28.36
C ARG A 927 15.36 -34.99 -27.33
N ARG A 928 16.17 -35.34 -26.32
CA ARG A 928 15.75 -36.22 -25.21
C ARG A 928 14.60 -35.64 -24.38
N LEU A 929 14.32 -34.35 -24.50
CA LEU A 929 13.28 -33.64 -23.75
C LEU A 929 12.05 -33.27 -24.58
N LYS A 930 12.00 -33.62 -25.87
CA LYS A 930 10.96 -33.16 -26.81
C LYS A 930 10.84 -31.62 -26.85
N ALA A 931 11.97 -30.91 -26.72
CA ALA A 931 12.02 -29.46 -26.57
C ALA A 931 12.42 -28.74 -27.87
N ASP A 932 11.75 -29.05 -29.00
CA ASP A 932 12.09 -28.51 -30.32
C ASP A 932 11.89 -26.99 -30.45
N ASP A 933 11.09 -26.40 -29.57
CA ASP A 933 10.80 -24.96 -29.52
C ASP A 933 11.84 -24.15 -28.70
N VAL A 934 12.86 -24.80 -28.11
CA VAL A 934 13.93 -24.13 -27.33
C VAL A 934 15.10 -23.76 -28.24
N ILE A 935 15.48 -22.49 -28.22
CA ILE A 935 16.66 -21.98 -28.93
C ILE A 935 17.90 -22.26 -28.06
N ALA A 936 18.89 -22.97 -28.56
CA ALA A 936 20.13 -23.22 -27.81
C ALA A 936 21.34 -22.54 -28.45
N LEU A 937 22.19 -21.98 -27.59
CA LEU A 937 23.50 -21.45 -27.95
C LEU A 937 24.57 -21.90 -26.96
N SER A 938 25.81 -21.96 -27.42
CA SER A 938 27.00 -22.30 -26.63
C SER A 938 27.91 -21.08 -26.46
N ASP A 939 28.30 -20.79 -25.23
CA ASP A 939 29.31 -19.79 -24.87
C ASP A 939 30.72 -20.40 -24.84
N ARG A 940 31.22 -20.79 -26.02
CA ARG A 940 32.51 -21.50 -26.16
C ARG A 940 33.69 -20.72 -25.56
N LYS A 941 33.67 -19.38 -25.64
CA LYS A 941 34.73 -18.50 -25.14
C LYS A 941 34.53 -18.06 -23.68
N GLY A 942 33.39 -18.41 -23.06
CA GLY A 942 33.02 -17.94 -21.72
C GLY A 942 32.73 -16.43 -21.67
N SER A 943 32.59 -15.75 -22.81
CA SER A 943 32.40 -14.29 -22.86
C SER A 943 30.98 -13.87 -22.48
N ILE A 944 29.98 -14.73 -22.75
CA ILE A 944 28.58 -14.45 -22.41
C ILE A 944 28.41 -14.63 -20.90
N PHE A 945 28.78 -15.78 -20.34
CA PHE A 945 28.75 -16.01 -18.88
C PHE A 945 29.51 -14.91 -18.14
N ARG A 946 30.65 -14.46 -18.69
CA ARG A 946 31.43 -13.33 -18.17
C ARG A 946 30.63 -12.03 -18.15
N ALA A 947 30.01 -11.68 -19.28
CA ALA A 947 29.19 -10.47 -19.42
C ALA A 947 27.96 -10.46 -18.50
N PHE A 948 27.41 -11.63 -18.20
CA PHE A 948 26.28 -11.78 -17.28
C PHE A 948 26.71 -12.02 -15.82
N GLY A 949 28.01 -12.10 -15.51
CA GLY A 949 28.49 -12.22 -14.14
C GLY A 949 28.37 -13.62 -13.53
N ILE A 950 28.47 -14.68 -14.34
CA ILE A 950 28.31 -16.08 -13.93
C ILE A 950 29.69 -16.76 -13.97
N TYR A 951 30.39 -16.88 -12.82
CA TYR A 951 31.74 -17.45 -12.70
C TYR A 951 31.87 -18.40 -11.49
N ARG A 952 33.11 -18.89 -11.22
CA ARG A 952 33.45 -19.80 -10.11
C ARG A 952 33.14 -19.24 -8.70
N ASP A 953 33.17 -17.91 -8.54
CA ASP A 953 32.73 -17.18 -7.33
C ASP A 953 31.31 -16.56 -7.51
N GLY A 954 30.63 -16.89 -8.62
CA GLY A 954 29.29 -16.42 -8.96
C GLY A 954 28.20 -17.40 -8.53
N PHE A 955 26.98 -17.23 -9.06
CA PHE A 955 25.84 -18.12 -8.83
C PHE A 955 26.23 -19.60 -9.06
N GLY A 956 26.39 -20.35 -7.98
CA GLY A 956 26.55 -21.82 -8.02
C GLY A 956 25.30 -22.57 -8.50
N LEU A 957 24.19 -21.83 -8.72
CA LEU A 957 22.90 -22.33 -9.18
C LEU A 957 22.57 -21.79 -10.60
N PRO A 958 21.73 -22.48 -11.38
CA PRO A 958 21.21 -22.00 -12.67
C PRO A 958 20.59 -20.59 -12.55
N ARG A 959 21.02 -19.66 -13.41
CA ARG A 959 20.50 -18.28 -13.47
C ARG A 959 19.53 -18.14 -14.64
N ALA A 960 18.43 -17.44 -14.43
CA ALA A 960 17.42 -17.12 -15.43
C ALA A 960 17.21 -15.62 -15.54
N LEU A 961 16.94 -15.14 -16.76
CA LEU A 961 16.51 -13.78 -17.05
C LEU A 961 15.22 -13.80 -17.88
N LEU A 962 14.27 -12.93 -17.56
CA LEU A 962 13.10 -12.63 -18.39
C LEU A 962 13.26 -11.25 -18.99
N VAL A 963 13.22 -11.16 -20.32
CA VAL A 963 13.31 -9.92 -21.08
C VAL A 963 11.93 -9.57 -21.61
N ASP A 964 11.45 -8.36 -21.33
CA ASP A 964 10.15 -7.85 -21.75
C ASP A 964 10.15 -7.45 -23.24
N ILE A 965 8.96 -7.18 -23.79
CA ILE A 965 8.75 -6.72 -25.17
C ILE A 965 9.42 -5.38 -25.47
N ASP A 966 9.87 -4.62 -24.47
CA ASP A 966 10.58 -3.36 -24.66
C ASP A 966 12.11 -3.54 -24.71
N GLY A 967 12.59 -4.78 -24.58
CA GLY A 967 14.01 -5.13 -24.61
C GLY A 967 14.71 -4.98 -23.26
N THR A 968 13.99 -4.65 -22.18
CA THR A 968 14.55 -4.56 -20.82
C THR A 968 14.28 -5.84 -20.00
N VAL A 969 15.12 -6.12 -19.01
CA VAL A 969 14.97 -7.29 -18.15
C VAL A 969 13.86 -7.06 -17.12
N ALA A 970 12.81 -7.87 -17.15
CA ALA A 970 11.70 -7.86 -16.19
C ALA A 970 11.98 -8.71 -14.94
N PHE A 971 12.81 -9.74 -15.06
CA PHE A 971 13.23 -10.61 -13.96
C PHE A 971 14.65 -11.12 -14.18
N GLU A 972 15.43 -11.26 -13.11
CA GLU A 972 16.69 -12.00 -13.10
C GLU A 972 16.90 -12.65 -11.73
N GLY A 973 17.41 -13.89 -11.69
CA GLY A 973 17.64 -14.62 -10.44
C GLY A 973 17.86 -16.11 -10.69
N ASP A 974 17.93 -16.92 -9.63
CA ASP A 974 17.78 -18.37 -9.76
C ASP A 974 16.29 -18.76 -9.83
N LEU A 975 16.04 -20.06 -10.06
CA LEU A 975 14.69 -20.60 -10.22
C LEU A 975 14.02 -21.02 -8.90
N GLY A 976 14.71 -20.93 -7.76
CA GLY A 976 14.16 -21.35 -6.46
C GLY A 976 14.00 -22.87 -6.31
N LEU A 977 14.76 -23.64 -7.08
CA LEU A 977 14.66 -25.10 -7.09
C LEU A 977 15.51 -25.72 -5.98
N LYS A 978 15.05 -26.85 -5.43
CA LYS A 978 15.75 -27.58 -4.38
C LYS A 978 16.95 -28.35 -4.94
N LEU A 979 18.12 -28.14 -4.34
CA LEU A 979 19.35 -28.85 -4.67
C LEU A 979 19.14 -30.38 -4.57
N GLY A 980 19.63 -31.12 -5.56
CA GLY A 980 19.45 -32.57 -5.69
C GLY A 980 18.12 -33.02 -6.30
N GLU A 981 17.07 -32.19 -6.24
CA GLU A 981 15.76 -32.52 -6.82
C GLU A 981 15.52 -31.86 -8.19
N GLY A 982 15.93 -30.60 -8.36
CA GLY A 982 15.65 -29.82 -9.56
C GLY A 982 14.16 -29.52 -9.76
N TRP A 983 13.75 -29.33 -11.02
CA TRP A 983 12.35 -29.10 -11.38
C TRP A 983 11.60 -30.41 -11.68
N LYS A 984 10.36 -30.50 -11.17
CA LYS A 984 9.41 -31.60 -11.43
C LYS A 984 8.09 -31.01 -11.96
N PRO A 985 7.29 -31.78 -12.73
CA PRO A 985 5.97 -31.33 -13.16
C PRO A 985 5.11 -30.86 -11.98
N GLY A 986 4.57 -29.65 -12.07
CA GLY A 986 3.78 -29.01 -11.00
C GLY A 986 4.60 -28.15 -10.02
N THR A 987 5.94 -28.20 -10.05
CA THR A 987 6.79 -27.29 -9.26
C THR A 987 6.75 -25.88 -9.84
N THR A 988 6.36 -24.90 -9.02
CA THR A 988 6.44 -23.47 -9.36
C THR A 988 7.83 -22.94 -9.04
N THR A 989 8.35 -22.07 -9.90
CA THR A 989 9.66 -21.42 -9.79
C THR A 989 9.51 -19.91 -9.56
N TYR A 990 10.59 -19.24 -9.16
CA TYR A 990 10.61 -17.78 -9.01
C TYR A 990 10.42 -17.01 -10.34
N LEU A 991 10.56 -17.67 -11.49
CA LEU A 991 10.34 -17.07 -12.82
C LEU A 991 8.87 -17.10 -13.25
N ASP A 992 8.06 -18.03 -12.73
CA ASP A 992 6.69 -18.24 -13.20
C ASP A 992 5.77 -17.05 -12.89
N ASP A 993 5.80 -16.54 -11.66
CA ASP A 993 5.00 -15.39 -11.23
C ASP A 993 5.30 -14.10 -12.04
N PRO A 994 6.57 -13.68 -12.23
CA PRO A 994 6.91 -12.58 -13.14
C PRO A 994 6.40 -12.77 -14.56
N LEU A 995 6.48 -13.99 -15.09
CA LEU A 995 6.04 -14.30 -16.45
C LEU A 995 4.51 -14.21 -16.58
N GLU A 996 3.75 -14.79 -15.65
CA GLU A 996 2.28 -14.68 -15.62
C GLU A 996 1.83 -13.22 -15.53
N LYS A 997 2.48 -12.45 -14.64
CA LYS A 997 2.24 -11.01 -14.50
C LYS A 997 2.53 -10.27 -15.80
N LEU A 998 3.63 -10.60 -16.48
CA LEU A 998 4.00 -9.97 -17.74
C LEU A 998 3.00 -10.27 -18.85
N VAL A 999 2.56 -11.54 -18.96
CA VAL A 999 1.54 -11.96 -19.93
C VAL A 999 0.25 -11.16 -19.76
N LYS A 1000 -0.22 -11.01 -18.52
CA LYS A 1000 -1.44 -10.26 -18.19
C LYS A 1000 -1.28 -8.76 -18.45
N THR A 1001 -0.21 -8.15 -17.94
CA THR A 1001 0.00 -6.70 -18.01
C THR A 1001 0.34 -6.20 -19.42
N ARG A 1002 0.98 -7.04 -20.24
CA ARG A 1002 1.32 -6.71 -21.63
C ARG A 1002 0.31 -7.23 -22.65
N HIS A 1003 -0.80 -7.81 -22.21
CA HIS A 1003 -1.85 -8.37 -23.09
C HIS A 1003 -1.25 -9.24 -24.22
N LEU A 1004 -0.31 -10.13 -23.88
CA LEU A 1004 0.51 -10.81 -24.89
C LEU A 1004 -0.33 -11.71 -25.82
N ALA A 1005 -1.41 -12.30 -25.30
CA ALA A 1005 -2.34 -13.11 -26.08
C ALA A 1005 -3.04 -12.27 -27.15
N GLU A 1006 -3.59 -11.11 -26.78
CA GLU A 1006 -4.24 -10.18 -27.68
C GLU A 1006 -3.24 -9.56 -28.65
N LEU A 1007 -2.06 -9.18 -28.18
CA LEU A 1007 -0.99 -8.61 -29.00
C LEU A 1007 -0.59 -9.59 -30.11
N LYS A 1008 -0.35 -10.86 -29.79
CA LYS A 1008 -0.01 -11.89 -30.78
C LYS A 1008 -1.15 -12.11 -31.78
N LYS A 1009 -2.40 -12.14 -31.31
CA LYS A 1009 -3.60 -12.28 -32.15
C LYS A 1009 -3.76 -11.10 -33.13
N LEU A 1010 -3.48 -9.88 -32.68
CA LEU A 1010 -3.73 -8.64 -33.43
C LEU A 1010 -2.54 -8.17 -34.28
N THR A 1011 -1.30 -8.57 -33.97
CA THR A 1011 -0.10 -8.16 -34.72
C THR A 1011 -0.21 -8.41 -36.23
N PRO A 1012 -0.75 -9.55 -36.73
CA PRO A 1012 -0.94 -9.77 -38.17
C PRO A 1012 -1.85 -8.72 -38.85
N ASN A 1013 -2.75 -8.07 -38.10
CA ASN A 1013 -3.63 -7.04 -38.64
C ASN A 1013 -2.88 -5.77 -39.07
N LEU A 1014 -1.65 -5.56 -38.59
CA LEU A 1014 -0.83 -4.42 -39.02
C LEU A 1014 -0.49 -4.53 -40.51
N ALA A 1015 0.03 -5.68 -40.94
CA ALA A 1015 0.37 -5.93 -42.34
C ALA A 1015 -0.88 -5.90 -43.24
N ARG A 1016 -1.97 -6.55 -42.79
CA ARG A 1016 -3.27 -6.54 -43.49
C ARG A 1016 -3.84 -5.12 -43.60
N GLY A 1017 -3.86 -4.37 -42.51
CA GLY A 1017 -4.35 -2.99 -42.48
C GLY A 1017 -3.54 -2.07 -43.39
N LYS A 1018 -2.21 -2.22 -43.45
CA LYS A 1018 -1.38 -1.50 -44.43
C LYS A 1018 -1.67 -1.89 -45.87
N ALA A 1019 -1.94 -3.17 -46.14
CA ALA A 1019 -2.35 -3.62 -47.48
C ALA A 1019 -3.70 -2.99 -47.87
N GLU A 1020 -4.66 -2.90 -46.94
CA GLU A 1020 -5.94 -2.20 -47.16
C GLU A 1020 -5.76 -0.71 -47.46
N LEU A 1021 -4.82 -0.04 -46.79
CA LEU A 1021 -4.49 1.36 -47.09
C LEU A 1021 -3.88 1.53 -48.49
N ARG A 1022 -3.00 0.62 -48.92
CA ARG A 1022 -2.45 0.62 -50.28
C ARG A 1022 -3.54 0.40 -51.34
N ALA A 1023 -4.58 -0.38 -51.00
CA ALA A 1023 -5.77 -0.58 -51.82
C ALA A 1023 -6.80 0.56 -51.72
N ASN A 1024 -6.48 1.66 -51.03
CA ASN A 1024 -7.38 2.80 -50.80
C ASN A 1024 -8.72 2.43 -50.09
N ARG A 1025 -8.74 1.33 -49.33
CA ARG A 1025 -9.92 0.85 -48.58
C ARG A 1025 -9.84 1.26 -47.11
N LEU A 1026 -10.34 2.46 -46.84
CA LEU A 1026 -10.13 3.14 -45.56
C LEU A 1026 -10.86 2.49 -44.37
N GLY A 1027 -12.12 2.06 -44.55
CA GLY A 1027 -12.90 1.39 -43.51
C GLY A 1027 -12.26 0.09 -43.00
N PRO A 1028 -11.99 -0.89 -43.89
CA PRO A 1028 -11.30 -2.14 -43.53
C PRO A 1028 -9.93 -1.92 -42.88
N ALA A 1029 -9.14 -0.98 -43.41
CA ALA A 1029 -7.85 -0.63 -42.84
C ALA A 1029 -7.97 -0.17 -41.38
N VAL A 1030 -8.88 0.75 -41.09
CA VAL A 1030 -9.07 1.27 -39.73
C VAL A 1030 -9.64 0.18 -38.81
N ALA A 1031 -10.57 -0.65 -39.28
CA ALA A 1031 -11.13 -1.76 -38.51
C ALA A 1031 -10.05 -2.79 -38.09
N LEU A 1032 -9.05 -3.03 -38.94
CA LEU A 1032 -7.92 -3.92 -38.63
C LEU A 1032 -6.90 -3.27 -37.67
N LEU A 1033 -6.57 -1.99 -37.89
CA LEU A 1033 -5.52 -1.30 -37.14
C LEU A 1033 -5.98 -0.80 -35.76
N ARG A 1034 -7.26 -0.44 -35.60
CA ARG A 1034 -7.79 0.18 -34.38
C ARG A 1034 -7.67 -0.71 -33.14
N PRO A 1035 -8.10 -1.99 -33.15
CA PRO A 1035 -7.96 -2.86 -31.97
C PRO A 1035 -6.50 -2.97 -31.50
N LEU A 1036 -5.55 -3.04 -32.45
CA LEU A 1036 -4.12 -3.09 -32.13
C LEU A 1036 -3.62 -1.74 -31.56
N ALA A 1037 -4.06 -0.61 -32.11
CA ALA A 1037 -3.68 0.71 -31.63
C ALA A 1037 -4.26 1.07 -30.25
N GLU A 1038 -5.43 0.53 -29.91
CA GLU A 1038 -6.14 0.75 -28.63
C GLU A 1038 -5.60 -0.12 -27.49
N LEU A 1039 -4.77 -1.14 -27.77
CA LEU A 1039 -4.11 -1.91 -26.71
C LEU A 1039 -3.27 -0.99 -25.79
N ALA A 1040 -3.35 -1.22 -24.48
CA ALA A 1040 -2.62 -0.48 -23.45
C ALA A 1040 -1.12 -0.87 -23.36
N VAL A 1041 -0.48 -1.18 -24.49
CA VAL A 1041 0.86 -1.77 -24.58
C VAL A 1041 1.75 -0.88 -25.46
N ALA A 1042 1.99 0.35 -25.02
CA ALA A 1042 2.65 1.39 -25.81
C ALA A 1042 4.08 1.05 -26.24
N ALA A 1043 4.76 0.14 -25.53
CA ALA A 1043 6.13 -0.24 -25.85
C ALA A 1043 6.23 -1.18 -27.07
N ALA A 1044 5.17 -1.92 -27.39
CA ALA A 1044 5.17 -2.89 -28.50
C ALA A 1044 5.36 -2.17 -29.86
N PRO A 1045 6.35 -2.59 -30.69
CA PRO A 1045 6.58 -1.99 -32.00
C PRO A 1045 5.33 -1.99 -32.89
N ALA A 1046 4.58 -3.09 -32.92
CA ALA A 1046 3.36 -3.20 -33.72
C ALA A 1046 2.26 -2.21 -33.30
N VAL A 1047 2.12 -1.94 -32.00
CA VAL A 1047 1.17 -0.96 -31.45
C VAL A 1047 1.61 0.45 -31.81
N LYS A 1048 2.91 0.78 -31.63
CA LYS A 1048 3.49 2.07 -32.02
C LYS A 1048 3.26 2.34 -33.51
N GLU A 1049 3.50 1.34 -34.34
CA GLU A 1049 3.36 1.45 -35.78
C GLU A 1049 1.90 1.57 -36.22
N ALA A 1050 0.97 0.83 -35.60
CA ALA A 1050 -0.46 0.99 -35.83
C ALA A 1050 -0.95 2.39 -35.45
N ARG A 1051 -0.53 2.91 -34.28
CA ARG A 1051 -0.84 4.27 -33.82
C ARG A 1051 -0.26 5.33 -34.76
N ALA A 1052 1.00 5.18 -35.17
CA ALA A 1052 1.66 6.08 -36.12
C ALA A 1052 0.95 6.07 -37.49
N THR A 1053 0.56 4.89 -37.97
CA THR A 1053 -0.18 4.73 -39.24
C THR A 1053 -1.55 5.42 -39.17
N LEU A 1054 -2.32 5.20 -38.10
CA LEU A 1054 -3.61 5.87 -37.92
C LEU A 1054 -3.46 7.39 -37.74
N LYS A 1055 -2.41 7.85 -37.04
CA LYS A 1055 -2.10 9.28 -36.87
C LYS A 1055 -1.73 9.94 -38.20
N ALA A 1056 -0.85 9.31 -38.99
CA ALA A 1056 -0.47 9.78 -40.32
C ALA A 1056 -1.69 9.82 -41.26
N LEU A 1057 -2.53 8.79 -41.22
CA LEU A 1057 -3.77 8.73 -41.97
C LEU A 1057 -4.69 9.90 -41.59
N ARG A 1058 -4.94 10.14 -40.30
CA ARG A 1058 -5.74 11.30 -39.83
C ARG A 1058 -5.20 12.62 -40.36
N LYS A 1059 -3.90 12.86 -40.22
CA LYS A 1059 -3.24 14.09 -40.70
C LYS A 1059 -3.38 14.27 -42.22
N SER A 1060 -3.33 13.18 -42.99
CA SER A 1060 -3.52 13.23 -44.45
C SER A 1060 -4.98 13.50 -44.85
N LEU A 1061 -5.95 13.16 -44.01
CA LEU A 1061 -7.38 13.34 -44.29
C LEU A 1061 -7.89 14.74 -43.96
N GLU A 1062 -7.33 15.41 -42.95
CA GLU A 1062 -7.75 16.77 -42.55
C GLU A 1062 -7.81 17.78 -43.70
N PRO A 1063 -6.75 18.00 -44.52
CA PRO A 1063 -6.82 18.93 -45.64
C PRO A 1063 -7.79 18.46 -46.72
N ARG A 1064 -7.94 17.14 -46.93
CA ARG A 1064 -8.90 16.57 -47.89
C ARG A 1064 -10.34 16.82 -47.48
N VAL A 1065 -10.66 16.69 -46.19
CA VAL A 1065 -11.99 17.01 -45.65
C VAL A 1065 -12.24 18.52 -45.68
N ALA A 1066 -11.23 19.35 -45.42
CA ALA A 1066 -11.35 20.81 -45.50
C ALA A 1066 -11.67 21.28 -46.94
N ALA A 1067 -10.96 20.73 -47.94
CA ALA A 1067 -11.14 21.03 -49.36
C ALA A 1067 -12.29 20.26 -50.05
N ALA A 1068 -13.01 19.41 -49.30
CA ALA A 1068 -14.01 18.49 -49.85
C ALA A 1068 -15.11 19.22 -50.66
N LEU A 1069 -15.63 20.34 -50.16
CA LEU A 1069 -16.71 21.08 -50.83
C LEU A 1069 -16.25 21.82 -52.09
N THR A 1070 -14.96 22.15 -52.20
CA THR A 1070 -14.38 22.73 -53.41
C THR A 1070 -14.29 21.65 -54.50
N THR A 1071 -13.79 20.47 -54.13
CA THR A 1071 -13.67 19.30 -55.03
C THR A 1071 -15.04 18.74 -55.45
N ALA A 1072 -16.05 18.89 -54.59
CA ALA A 1072 -17.41 18.41 -54.84
C ALA A 1072 -18.12 19.09 -56.02
N ARG A 1073 -17.62 20.23 -56.49
CA ARG A 1073 -18.16 20.88 -57.71
C ARG A 1073 -18.06 19.96 -58.92
N ASP A 1074 -16.93 19.27 -59.05
CA ASP A 1074 -16.64 18.40 -60.19
C ASP A 1074 -16.91 16.91 -59.88
N TYR A 1075 -16.69 16.50 -58.63
CA TYR A 1075 -16.80 15.09 -58.19
C TYR A 1075 -17.68 14.89 -56.93
N PRO A 1076 -18.97 15.28 -56.97
CA PRO A 1076 -19.82 15.29 -55.77
C PRO A 1076 -20.06 13.90 -55.17
N LEU A 1077 -20.16 12.83 -55.98
CA LEU A 1077 -20.49 11.48 -55.46
C LEU A 1077 -19.23 10.80 -54.89
N ARG A 1078 -18.06 10.99 -55.53
CA ARG A 1078 -16.76 10.55 -54.96
C ARG A 1078 -16.48 11.25 -53.62
N VAL A 1079 -16.76 12.54 -53.51
CA VAL A 1079 -16.59 13.28 -52.25
C VAL A 1079 -17.55 12.80 -51.17
N GLU A 1080 -18.81 12.52 -51.51
CA GLU A 1080 -19.79 11.96 -50.57
C GLU A 1080 -19.32 10.61 -50.01
N SER A 1081 -18.92 9.70 -50.90
CA SER A 1081 -18.43 8.38 -50.51
C SER A 1081 -17.17 8.46 -49.62
N MET A 1082 -16.24 9.36 -49.96
CA MET A 1082 -15.06 9.63 -49.14
C MET A 1082 -15.45 10.14 -47.74
N LEU A 1083 -16.32 11.16 -47.66
CA LEU A 1083 -16.73 11.74 -46.39
C LEU A 1083 -17.51 10.73 -45.53
N ALA A 1084 -18.41 9.96 -46.11
CA ALA A 1084 -19.14 8.89 -45.43
C ALA A 1084 -18.20 7.82 -44.87
N ALA A 1085 -17.21 7.37 -45.67
CA ALA A 1085 -16.21 6.41 -45.22
C ALA A 1085 -15.37 6.95 -44.05
N ILE A 1086 -15.02 8.24 -44.06
CA ILE A 1086 -14.30 8.89 -42.95
C ILE A 1086 -15.15 8.95 -41.68
N VAL A 1087 -16.44 9.31 -41.80
CA VAL A 1087 -17.37 9.36 -40.66
C VAL A 1087 -17.49 7.99 -40.00
N THR A 1088 -17.69 6.93 -40.78
CA THR A 1088 -17.80 5.57 -40.27
C THR A 1088 -16.48 5.08 -39.67
N ALA A 1089 -15.36 5.26 -40.38
CA ALA A 1089 -14.07 4.75 -39.93
C ALA A 1089 -13.55 5.46 -38.67
N PHE A 1090 -13.94 6.72 -38.44
CA PHE A 1090 -13.42 7.55 -37.36
C PHE A 1090 -14.50 8.14 -36.43
N ALA A 1091 -15.62 7.44 -36.20
CA ALA A 1091 -16.85 7.93 -35.55
C ALA A 1091 -16.74 8.69 -34.19
N LYS A 1092 -15.56 8.76 -33.57
CA LYS A 1092 -15.27 9.51 -32.33
C LYS A 1092 -14.22 10.62 -32.47
N ASP A 1093 -13.58 10.76 -33.64
CA ASP A 1093 -12.46 11.70 -33.85
C ASP A 1093 -12.93 13.06 -34.42
N LYS A 1094 -12.10 14.10 -34.25
CA LYS A 1094 -12.34 15.46 -34.78
C LYS A 1094 -12.53 15.47 -36.31
N VAL A 1095 -11.76 14.67 -37.04
CA VAL A 1095 -11.86 14.57 -38.50
C VAL A 1095 -13.21 14.00 -38.95
N ALA A 1096 -13.80 13.06 -38.19
CA ALA A 1096 -15.14 12.56 -38.48
C ALA A 1096 -16.21 13.60 -38.19
N ARG A 1097 -16.10 14.38 -37.10
CA ARG A 1097 -17.02 15.49 -36.83
C ARG A 1097 -17.02 16.52 -37.95
N LEU A 1098 -15.82 16.91 -38.41
CA LEU A 1098 -15.67 17.82 -39.55
C LEU A 1098 -16.25 17.20 -40.83
N ALA A 1099 -15.98 15.92 -41.09
CA ALA A 1099 -16.52 15.20 -42.23
C ALA A 1099 -18.05 15.10 -42.18
N THR A 1100 -18.67 14.89 -41.01
CA THR A 1100 -20.12 14.90 -40.82
C THR A 1100 -20.72 16.23 -41.21
N VAL A 1101 -20.14 17.34 -40.76
CA VAL A 1101 -20.59 18.70 -41.12
C VAL A 1101 -20.48 18.93 -42.62
N LYS A 1102 -19.35 18.56 -43.23
CA LYS A 1102 -19.13 18.70 -44.68
C LYS A 1102 -20.05 17.79 -45.48
N LEU A 1103 -20.33 16.57 -45.02
CA LEU A 1103 -21.24 15.61 -45.64
C LEU A 1103 -22.69 16.12 -45.62
N GLN A 1104 -23.14 16.68 -44.49
CA GLN A 1104 -24.45 17.32 -44.39
C GLN A 1104 -24.55 18.54 -45.31
N ALA A 1105 -23.51 19.37 -45.40
CA ALA A 1105 -23.47 20.51 -46.30
C ALA A 1105 -23.51 20.07 -47.78
N LEU A 1106 -22.70 19.08 -48.16
CA LEU A 1106 -22.66 18.50 -49.51
C LEU A 1106 -24.04 17.99 -49.95
N ARG A 1107 -24.73 17.24 -49.09
CA ARG A 1107 -26.05 16.68 -49.39
C ARG A 1107 -27.13 17.73 -49.65
N LYS A 1108 -26.94 18.97 -49.17
CA LYS A 1108 -27.83 20.12 -49.44
C LYS A 1108 -27.52 20.81 -50.77
N GLN A 1109 -26.32 20.65 -51.32
CA GLN A 1109 -25.90 21.34 -52.54
C GLN A 1109 -26.66 20.85 -53.78
N ARG A 1110 -27.01 21.79 -54.67
CA ARG A 1110 -27.78 21.50 -55.89
C ARG A 1110 -27.05 20.52 -56.81
N HIS A 1111 -25.75 20.70 -57.03
CA HIS A 1111 -24.95 19.85 -57.91
C HIS A 1111 -24.85 18.40 -57.42
N PHE A 1112 -24.79 18.15 -56.10
CA PHE A 1112 -24.84 16.78 -55.55
C PHE A 1112 -26.19 16.10 -55.81
N ARG A 1113 -27.32 16.80 -55.61
CA ARG A 1113 -28.65 16.28 -55.90
C ARG A 1113 -28.83 15.94 -57.38
N LEU A 1114 -28.36 16.84 -58.26
CA LEU A 1114 -28.38 16.63 -59.71
C LEU A 1114 -27.51 15.44 -60.14
N ALA A 1115 -26.28 15.33 -59.61
CA ALA A 1115 -25.40 14.20 -59.88
C ALA A 1115 -25.98 12.87 -59.39
N THR A 1116 -26.63 12.85 -58.23
CA THR A 1116 -27.30 11.66 -57.69
C THR A 1116 -28.46 11.21 -58.59
N ALA A 1117 -29.28 12.14 -59.08
CA ALA A 1117 -30.36 11.85 -60.02
C ALA A 1117 -29.83 11.36 -61.38
N ALA A 1118 -28.79 12.01 -61.93
CA ALA A 1118 -28.12 11.59 -63.15
C ALA A 1118 -27.51 10.18 -63.02
N CYS A 1119 -26.89 9.87 -61.88
CA CYS A 1119 -26.30 8.56 -61.63
C CYS A 1119 -27.34 7.44 -61.67
N LYS A 1120 -28.58 7.66 -61.21
CA LYS A 1120 -29.67 6.67 -61.33
C LYS A 1120 -29.97 6.32 -62.79
N HIS A 1121 -29.90 7.29 -63.70
CA HIS A 1121 -30.06 7.05 -65.13
C HIS A 1121 -28.88 6.25 -65.70
N LEU A 1122 -27.64 6.56 -65.29
CA LEU A 1122 -26.45 5.79 -65.68
C LEU A 1122 -26.49 4.35 -65.17
N THR A 1123 -26.90 4.11 -63.92
CA THR A 1123 -27.05 2.74 -63.38
C THR A 1123 -28.09 1.93 -64.16
N LYS A 1124 -29.21 2.54 -64.53
CA LYS A 1124 -30.22 1.90 -65.40
C LYS A 1124 -29.68 1.62 -66.79
N ALA A 1125 -28.92 2.56 -67.37
CA ALA A 1125 -28.26 2.36 -68.67
C ALA A 1125 -27.26 1.19 -68.61
N LYS A 1126 -26.40 1.15 -67.58
CA LYS A 1126 -25.48 0.04 -67.35
C LYS A 1126 -26.21 -1.30 -67.22
N THR A 1127 -27.31 -1.35 -66.48
CA THR A 1127 -28.09 -2.59 -66.33
C THR A 1127 -28.64 -3.07 -67.68
N LEU A 1128 -29.12 -2.16 -68.54
CA LEU A 1128 -29.58 -2.52 -69.89
C LEU A 1128 -28.44 -3.02 -70.78
N ILE A 1129 -27.26 -2.40 -70.69
CA ILE A 1129 -26.05 -2.82 -71.41
C ILE A 1129 -25.61 -4.21 -70.95
N ASP A 1130 -25.47 -4.41 -69.64
CA ASP A 1130 -25.04 -5.69 -69.04
C ASP A 1130 -26.05 -6.82 -69.33
N GLN A 1131 -27.34 -6.51 -69.53
CA GLN A 1131 -28.39 -7.46 -69.92
C GLN A 1131 -28.52 -7.66 -71.44
N GLY A 1132 -27.67 -7.02 -72.26
CA GLY A 1132 -27.73 -7.11 -73.72
C GLY A 1132 -29.00 -6.52 -74.36
N ARG A 1133 -29.72 -5.64 -73.65
CA ARG A 1133 -30.99 -5.04 -74.12
C ARG A 1133 -30.74 -3.79 -74.99
N SER A 1134 -31.82 -3.22 -75.54
CA SER A 1134 -31.82 -2.10 -76.51
C SER A 1134 -30.77 -1.00 -76.24
N ARG A 1135 -29.72 -0.97 -77.07
CA ARG A 1135 -28.67 0.07 -77.08
C ARG A 1135 -29.24 1.48 -77.21
N VAL A 1136 -30.35 1.63 -77.94
CA VAL A 1136 -31.05 2.91 -78.12
C VAL A 1136 -31.64 3.40 -76.79
N ALA A 1137 -32.22 2.50 -75.98
CA ALA A 1137 -32.75 2.85 -74.67
C ALA A 1137 -31.63 3.21 -73.67
N ALA A 1138 -30.52 2.48 -73.69
CA ALA A 1138 -29.33 2.81 -72.89
C ALA A 1138 -28.74 4.18 -73.25
N LYS A 1139 -28.58 4.47 -74.56
CA LYS A 1139 -28.11 5.78 -75.05
C LYS A 1139 -29.02 6.93 -74.61
N LYS A 1140 -30.34 6.78 -74.72
CA LYS A 1140 -31.32 7.78 -74.25
C LYS A 1140 -31.17 8.07 -72.75
N LEU A 1141 -30.89 7.05 -71.93
CA LEU A 1141 -30.66 7.21 -70.49
C LEU A 1141 -29.32 7.91 -70.18
N ILE A 1142 -28.27 7.61 -70.95
CA ILE A 1142 -26.97 8.30 -70.82
C ILE A 1142 -27.10 9.78 -71.19
N ASP A 1143 -27.77 10.10 -72.31
CA ASP A 1143 -28.02 11.50 -72.72
C ASP A 1143 -28.90 12.25 -71.72
N LYS A 1144 -29.85 11.55 -71.09
CA LYS A 1144 -30.67 12.09 -70.01
C LYS A 1144 -29.82 12.37 -68.76
N ALA A 1145 -28.87 11.51 -68.42
CA ALA A 1145 -27.93 11.74 -67.31
C ALA A 1145 -27.01 12.94 -67.56
N LEU A 1146 -26.47 13.07 -68.77
CA LEU A 1146 -25.60 14.19 -69.17
C LEU A 1146 -26.33 15.54 -69.14
N ARG A 1147 -27.61 15.57 -69.54
CA ARG A 1147 -28.45 16.78 -69.41
C ARG A 1147 -28.82 17.09 -67.96
N ALA A 1148 -28.98 16.07 -67.13
CA ALA A 1148 -29.39 16.23 -65.74
C ALA A 1148 -28.28 16.77 -64.83
N SER A 1149 -27.00 16.54 -65.15
CA SER A 1149 -25.88 17.04 -64.33
C SER A 1149 -24.65 17.42 -65.17
N PRO A 1150 -24.14 18.66 -65.07
CA PRO A 1150 -22.97 19.10 -65.83
C PRO A 1150 -21.61 18.72 -65.20
N CYS A 1151 -21.61 18.07 -64.02
CA CYS A 1151 -20.35 17.78 -63.31
C CYS A 1151 -19.47 16.79 -64.08
N ALA A 1152 -18.15 16.95 -63.94
CA ALA A 1152 -17.14 16.13 -64.61
C ALA A 1152 -17.34 14.63 -64.32
N GLU A 1153 -17.67 14.28 -63.07
CA GLU A 1153 -17.90 12.89 -62.67
C GLU A 1153 -18.99 12.16 -63.46
N ILE A 1154 -20.08 12.84 -63.81
CA ILE A 1154 -21.17 12.24 -64.59
C ILE A 1154 -20.76 12.12 -66.06
N ARG A 1155 -19.98 13.08 -66.58
CA ARG A 1155 -19.43 13.01 -67.95
C ARG A 1155 -18.47 11.84 -68.10
N GLU A 1156 -17.56 11.63 -67.16
CA GLU A 1156 -16.63 10.49 -67.16
C GLU A 1156 -17.39 9.15 -67.20
N ARG A 1157 -18.31 8.92 -66.28
CA ARG A 1157 -19.09 7.67 -66.21
C ARG A 1157 -19.98 7.47 -67.45
N ALA A 1158 -20.52 8.55 -68.01
CA ALA A 1158 -21.30 8.49 -69.24
C ALA A 1158 -20.43 8.12 -70.45
N MET A 1159 -19.19 8.61 -70.53
CA MET A 1159 -18.25 8.25 -71.59
C MET A 1159 -17.82 6.79 -71.49
N GLU A 1160 -17.53 6.30 -70.27
CA GLU A 1160 -17.23 4.88 -70.01
C GLU A 1160 -18.36 3.98 -70.52
N LEU A 1161 -19.61 4.29 -70.17
CA LEU A 1161 -20.78 3.52 -70.62
C LEU A 1161 -21.12 3.69 -72.11
N ARG A 1162 -20.58 4.69 -72.80
CA ARG A 1162 -20.71 4.82 -74.26
C ARG A 1162 -19.66 4.00 -75.01
N GLY A 1163 -18.53 3.69 -74.35
CA GLY A 1163 -17.49 2.84 -74.89
C GLY A 1163 -17.75 1.34 -74.71
N MET A 1164 -18.61 0.97 -73.75
CA MET A 1164 -19.20 -0.37 -73.58
C MET A 1164 -20.37 -0.58 -74.53
#